data_AF-A0A9W6EJ10-F1
#
_entry.id   AF-A0A9W6EJ10-F1
#
_cell.length_a   1.000
_cell.length_b   1.000
_cell.length_c   1.000
_cell.angle_alpha   90.00
_cell.angle_beta   90.00
_cell.angle_gamma   90.00
#
_symmetry.space_group_name_H-M   'P 1'
#
loop_
_entity.id
_entity.type
_entity.pdbx_description
1 polymer ?
#
loop_
_entity_poly.entity_id
_entity_poly.type
_entity_poly.pdbx_seq_one_letter_code
_entity_poly.pdbx_strand_id
1 'polypeptide(L)'
;MSNIPLVIMMVKGSLPMTISLAIYQSDHIAQRFTTVGYIMAMIAFFSMVMLPRAKYLEGLVLNILATCLGSALSLLTMYCGIKARQHTTTPASTASYNGPQAAVCAIWFFCTQWAAGTLRAKVPVLQNCVYMFSVMTMITMTYAPRFHTMGQAISLVVELLEIFFIAFGIATGVSLLIFPMTTRMVLFRKQTDYFAALRDFLAKQSAYYQALGTLEPPVSGQIAGEGDVVEERPFPEREALSESLNQLIALHMELYTDTISAKREIAHGKLNADDLHQLFRAFRTILTPMAGIKTIIHLFDGIDSERPIVQREKGARSDQRATRQRELRHFWSHVMSEMREPFREIEQVIDEGLQHAAAVLEYIPNQNKTPDVECQRPGSPTFADYMGRKIRAFRGRQSELLNTCIEENEGVTSASNLKYAYIFFQAKNLMSTVAAAVYELVLFADSKREDGTMQRERLVLPHTHHFTSHLQHLTSEQPDIHASQAADLTETGCQGKKTTRIKLHDHHHLPPQNRWERYTDHLRAVSRLLRSKESAFGLRMALAAFTVGILAYLEKTWTFYYQQRLIWPLIVILVAINVASGESTFKLAAQIMGATAAMGTCYLCWYIVDGKPAGVLVLTWLAFFFLSYGFIKIPKLFAVWLCILVPIVAIIGIALQSEKLGHDTIVATGQEDYPVYLSAPYRLLSVLAGAFIAYVWTLFPYPITDRGLLGDKLGDILLLLAQFYDCGHSIASLKLRGLVQGEGMVTLDSPTNTGGGVAGRLARTQERLFQRIMTLIPPSRMHALFQRFDVPIGGCFPVGSYMSIMQEAMSIMNYINLLIYSTHSWPSLSHSSTSTMVLASVSTHSRQMTSALLLLSASIKHGTPLPPYYQAPTAVDFSPLWNEELHAQSPQVSARSGDKDAVQCSWATVQMVTDASNAALARMIMQVRDLVGEVNFYSEGEVKYVLVGTRE
;
A
#
# COMPACT_ATOMS: atom_id res chain seq x y z
N MET A 1 -6.32 -8.43 11.93
CA MET A 1 -7.61 -8.65 12.66
C MET A 1 -7.78 -10.07 13.21
N SER A 2 -6.86 -11.01 12.98
CA SER A 2 -7.12 -12.46 13.01
C SER A 2 -7.76 -13.05 14.28
N ASN A 3 -7.39 -12.56 15.47
CA ASN A 3 -7.64 -13.29 16.73
C ASN A 3 -8.48 -12.50 17.78
N ILE A 4 -9.20 -11.45 17.38
CA ILE A 4 -10.37 -11.01 18.18
C ILE A 4 -11.45 -12.06 17.92
N PRO A 5 -12.21 -12.54 18.94
CA PRO A 5 -13.24 -13.54 18.70
C PRO A 5 -14.15 -13.06 17.57
N LEU A 6 -14.14 -13.77 16.44
CA LEU A 6 -14.71 -13.29 15.18
C LEU A 6 -16.19 -12.90 15.35
N VAL A 7 -16.89 -13.70 16.17
CA VAL A 7 -18.25 -13.48 16.69
C VAL A 7 -18.43 -12.10 17.31
N ILE A 8 -17.52 -11.61 18.16
CA ILE A 8 -17.62 -10.29 18.82
C ILE A 8 -17.62 -9.16 17.78
N MET A 9 -16.76 -9.24 16.77
CA MET A 9 -16.73 -8.27 15.67
C MET A 9 -18.00 -8.38 14.81
N MET A 10 -18.47 -9.59 14.50
CA MET A 10 -19.72 -9.80 13.76
C MET A 10 -20.93 -9.20 14.49
N VAL A 11 -21.04 -9.41 15.81
CA VAL A 11 -22.07 -8.75 16.64
C VAL A 11 -21.93 -7.24 16.51
N LYS A 12 -20.73 -6.67 16.73
CA LYS A 12 -20.51 -5.22 16.71
C LYS A 12 -20.94 -4.55 15.40
N GLY A 13 -20.69 -5.17 14.25
CA GLY A 13 -21.08 -4.62 12.94
C GLY A 13 -22.56 -4.76 12.57
N SER A 14 -23.23 -5.79 13.09
CA SER A 14 -24.67 -6.02 12.86
C SER A 14 -25.59 -5.06 13.63
N LEU A 15 -25.12 -4.55 14.77
CA LEU A 15 -25.93 -3.77 15.72
C LEU A 15 -26.39 -2.40 15.21
N PRO A 16 -25.58 -1.53 14.57
CA PRO A 16 -26.00 -0.17 14.23
C PRO A 16 -27.24 -0.13 13.34
N MET A 17 -27.30 -1.00 12.32
CA MET A 17 -28.45 -1.10 11.41
C MET A 17 -29.69 -1.65 12.13
N THR A 18 -29.50 -2.69 12.94
CA THR A 18 -30.58 -3.33 13.70
C THR A 18 -31.20 -2.34 14.68
N ILE A 19 -30.37 -1.59 15.41
CA ILE A 19 -30.80 -0.55 16.34
C ILE A 19 -31.56 0.56 15.58
N SER A 20 -31.05 1.02 14.43
CA SER A 20 -31.78 2.00 13.61
C SER A 20 -33.16 1.50 13.14
N LEU A 21 -33.26 0.26 12.66
CA LEU A 21 -34.55 -0.33 12.23
C LEU A 21 -35.52 -0.52 13.42
N ALA A 22 -35.02 -0.91 14.59
CA ALA A 22 -35.82 -1.07 15.80
C ALA A 22 -36.31 0.28 16.36
N ILE A 23 -35.44 1.30 16.38
CA ILE A 23 -35.78 2.66 16.81
C ILE A 23 -36.90 3.25 15.93
N TYR A 24 -36.90 2.97 14.63
CA TYR A 24 -37.94 3.41 13.71
C TYR A 24 -39.34 2.85 14.03
N GLN A 25 -39.45 1.73 14.75
CA GLN A 25 -40.76 1.16 15.16
C GLN A 25 -41.48 1.96 16.28
N SER A 26 -40.82 2.98 16.84
CA SER A 26 -41.44 3.94 17.78
C SER A 26 -42.35 4.93 17.05
N ASP A 27 -43.57 5.13 17.54
CA ASP A 27 -44.58 6.02 16.93
C ASP A 27 -44.06 7.45 16.74
N HIS A 28 -43.38 8.01 17.74
CA HIS A 28 -42.78 9.34 17.68
C HIS A 28 -41.76 9.50 16.54
N ILE A 29 -41.06 8.41 16.20
CA ILE A 29 -39.95 8.41 15.23
C ILE A 29 -40.49 8.13 13.82
N ALA A 30 -41.45 7.21 13.70
CA ALA A 30 -42.19 6.97 12.45
C ALA A 30 -42.97 8.22 12.01
N GLN A 31 -43.63 8.93 12.93
CA GLN A 31 -44.34 10.18 12.64
C GLN A 31 -43.40 11.33 12.28
N ARG A 32 -42.19 11.40 12.87
CA ARG A 32 -41.21 12.47 12.59
C ARG A 32 -40.50 12.31 11.24
N PHE A 33 -40.06 11.08 10.91
CA PHE A 33 -39.19 10.81 9.74
C PHE A 33 -39.91 10.12 8.57
N THR A 34 -41.23 9.93 8.72
CA THR A 34 -42.17 9.46 7.69
C THR A 34 -41.57 8.42 6.73
N THR A 35 -41.48 8.73 5.44
CA THR A 35 -41.02 7.81 4.39
C THR A 35 -39.50 7.79 4.18
N VAL A 36 -38.72 8.52 4.99
CA VAL A 36 -37.27 8.68 4.85
C VAL A 36 -36.51 7.91 5.95
N GLY A 37 -37.15 7.61 7.09
CA GLY A 37 -36.50 7.05 8.27
C GLY A 37 -35.72 5.74 8.10
N TYR A 38 -36.04 4.88 7.11
CA TYR A 38 -35.24 3.67 6.83
C TYR A 38 -33.79 3.99 6.43
N ILE A 39 -33.52 5.19 5.90
CA ILE A 39 -32.18 5.66 5.49
C ILE A 39 -31.24 5.71 6.71
N MET A 40 -31.77 5.90 7.92
CA MET A 40 -31.02 5.88 9.18
C MET A 40 -30.20 4.60 9.38
N ALA A 41 -30.73 3.44 8.96
CA ALA A 41 -30.00 2.18 9.03
C ALA A 41 -28.82 2.12 8.04
N MET A 42 -29.03 2.59 6.81
CA MET A 42 -28.00 2.63 5.78
C MET A 42 -26.84 3.57 6.15
N ILE A 43 -27.13 4.77 6.68
CA ILE A 43 -26.11 5.72 7.12
C ILE A 43 -25.35 5.21 8.37
N ALA A 44 -26.05 4.53 9.29
CA ALA A 44 -25.40 3.92 10.46
C ALA A 44 -24.39 2.84 10.06
N PHE A 45 -24.60 2.13 8.95
CA PHE A 45 -23.60 1.21 8.39
C PHE A 45 -22.44 1.93 7.71
N PHE A 46 -22.70 2.89 6.81
CA PHE A 46 -21.67 3.67 6.11
C PHE A 46 -20.77 4.48 7.07
N SER A 47 -21.16 4.61 8.35
CA SER A 47 -20.34 5.13 9.43
C SER A 47 -19.13 4.25 9.79
N MET A 48 -19.05 3.00 9.31
CA MET A 48 -17.90 2.09 9.47
C MET A 48 -17.54 1.73 10.92
N VAL A 49 -18.54 1.35 11.74
CA VAL A 49 -18.41 1.01 13.18
C VAL A 49 -17.44 -0.15 13.47
N MET A 50 -17.09 -0.95 12.47
CA MET A 50 -16.07 -2.01 12.56
C MET A 50 -14.62 -1.49 12.68
N LEU A 51 -14.37 -0.22 12.35
CA LEU A 51 -13.03 0.36 12.41
C LEU A 51 -12.57 0.59 13.86
N PRO A 52 -11.25 0.49 14.15
CA PRO A 52 -10.70 0.88 15.45
C PRO A 52 -11.03 2.34 15.79
N ARG A 53 -11.21 2.62 17.09
CA ARG A 53 -11.74 3.89 17.62
C ARG A 53 -11.13 5.15 16.99
N ALA A 54 -9.80 5.29 16.89
CA ALA A 54 -9.20 6.47 16.27
C ALA A 54 -9.56 6.64 14.79
N LYS A 55 -9.51 5.56 14.00
CA LYS A 55 -9.89 5.56 12.57
C LYS A 55 -11.39 5.88 12.39
N TYR A 56 -12.23 5.33 13.28
CA TYR A 56 -13.66 5.63 13.31
C TYR A 56 -13.94 7.11 13.63
N LEU A 57 -13.33 7.66 14.68
CA LEU A 57 -13.54 9.06 15.09
C LEU A 57 -13.01 10.06 14.07
N GLU A 58 -11.86 9.77 13.43
CA GLU A 58 -11.33 10.59 12.34
C GLU A 58 -12.29 10.59 11.12
N GLY A 59 -12.82 9.42 10.75
CA GLY A 59 -13.85 9.29 9.72
C GLY A 59 -15.18 9.97 10.08
N LEU A 60 -15.59 9.91 11.35
CA LEU A 60 -16.81 10.54 11.86
C LEU A 60 -16.78 12.06 11.69
N VAL A 61 -15.67 12.72 12.07
CA VAL A 61 -15.51 14.18 11.91
C VAL A 61 -15.59 14.58 10.44
N LEU A 62 -14.93 13.83 9.54
CA LEU A 62 -14.98 14.10 8.10
C LEU A 62 -16.36 13.83 7.50
N ASN A 63 -17.07 12.79 7.95
CA ASN A 63 -18.44 12.49 7.54
C ASN A 63 -19.43 13.58 7.99
N ILE A 64 -19.29 14.12 9.21
CA ILE A 64 -20.08 15.25 9.71
C ILE A 64 -19.84 16.49 8.84
N LEU A 65 -18.58 16.86 8.61
CA LEU A 65 -18.23 18.01 7.76
C LEU A 65 -18.77 17.86 6.33
N ALA A 66 -18.63 16.67 5.73
CA ALA A 66 -19.16 16.37 4.40
C ALA A 66 -20.70 16.44 4.35
N THR A 67 -21.38 15.97 5.40
CA THR A 67 -22.85 16.04 5.51
C THR A 67 -23.33 17.49 5.62
N CYS A 68 -22.69 18.29 6.47
CA CYS A 68 -22.99 19.72 6.62
C CYS A 68 -22.74 20.52 5.32
N LEU A 69 -21.65 20.22 4.61
CA LEU A 69 -21.37 20.81 3.29
C LEU A 69 -22.44 20.40 2.27
N GLY A 70 -22.86 19.13 2.29
CA GLY A 70 -23.95 18.61 1.46
C GLY A 70 -25.28 19.31 1.73
N SER A 71 -25.65 19.54 3.00
CA SER A 71 -26.88 20.26 3.35
C SER A 71 -26.83 21.73 2.93
N ALA A 72 -25.69 22.41 3.10
CA ALA A 72 -25.52 23.81 2.67
C ALA A 72 -25.66 23.96 1.15
N LEU A 73 -25.03 23.08 0.37
CA LEU A 73 -25.15 23.06 -1.08
C LEU A 73 -26.57 22.70 -1.54
N SER A 74 -27.23 21.78 -0.83
CA SER A 74 -28.62 21.40 -1.09
C SER A 74 -29.59 22.59 -0.93
N LEU A 75 -29.45 23.36 0.15
CA LEU A 75 -30.25 24.56 0.39
C LEU A 75 -30.00 25.64 -0.67
N LEU A 76 -28.75 25.81 -1.12
CA LEU A 76 -28.41 26.72 -2.21
C LEU A 76 -29.09 26.29 -3.53
N THR A 77 -29.01 25.01 -3.88
CA THR A 77 -29.68 24.44 -5.06
C THR A 77 -31.19 24.61 -5.02
N MET A 78 -31.82 24.35 -3.87
CA MET A 78 -33.25 24.55 -3.67
C MET A 78 -33.65 26.03 -3.77
N TYR A 79 -32.86 26.93 -3.19
CA TYR A 79 -33.08 28.38 -3.32
C TYR A 79 -33.02 28.83 -4.78
N CYS A 80 -32.01 28.41 -5.54
CA CYS A 80 -31.91 28.70 -6.97
C CYS A 80 -33.12 28.17 -7.77
N GLY A 81 -33.54 26.92 -7.51
CA GLY A 81 -34.70 26.32 -8.17
C GLY A 81 -36.02 27.04 -7.84
N ILE A 82 -36.26 27.36 -6.57
CA ILE A 82 -37.46 28.09 -6.12
C ILE A 82 -37.46 29.52 -6.68
N LYS A 83 -36.30 30.19 -6.77
CA LYS A 83 -36.20 31.51 -7.43
C LYS A 83 -36.51 31.42 -8.92
N ALA A 84 -35.99 30.40 -9.62
CA ALA A 84 -36.35 30.16 -11.02
C ALA A 84 -37.87 29.94 -11.19
N ARG A 85 -38.52 29.20 -10.27
CA ARG A 85 -39.99 29.07 -10.23
C ARG A 85 -40.69 30.42 -10.08
N GLN A 86 -40.27 31.24 -9.12
CA GLN A 86 -40.85 32.56 -8.82
C GLN A 86 -40.76 33.53 -10.00
N HIS A 87 -39.69 33.46 -10.81
CA HIS A 87 -39.51 34.33 -11.98
C HIS A 87 -40.22 33.82 -13.25
N THR A 88 -40.72 32.58 -13.29
CA THR A 88 -41.25 31.96 -14.52
C THR A 88 -42.70 31.47 -14.41
N THR A 89 -43.27 31.41 -13.20
CA THR A 89 -44.66 30.99 -13.00
C THR A 89 -45.59 32.19 -13.25
N THR A 90 -46.54 32.05 -14.17
CA THR A 90 -47.56 33.08 -14.42
C THR A 90 -48.54 33.18 -13.24
N PRO A 91 -49.08 34.37 -12.91
CA PRO A 91 -49.94 34.55 -11.72
C PRO A 91 -51.22 33.70 -11.67
N ALA A 92 -51.62 33.10 -12.80
CA ALA A 92 -52.82 32.26 -12.92
C ALA A 92 -52.52 30.75 -12.95
N SER A 93 -51.25 30.32 -12.90
CA SER A 93 -50.89 28.90 -13.03
C SER A 93 -50.79 28.17 -11.69
N THR A 94 -51.60 27.12 -11.52
CA THR A 94 -51.55 26.17 -10.40
C THR A 94 -50.73 24.92 -10.71
N ALA A 95 -49.95 24.91 -11.81
CA ALA A 95 -49.19 23.74 -12.24
C ALA A 95 -48.20 23.26 -11.17
N SER A 96 -48.27 21.97 -10.83
CA SER A 96 -47.37 21.32 -9.86
C SER A 96 -45.92 21.31 -10.36
N TYR A 97 -45.73 21.13 -11.67
CA TYR A 97 -44.43 21.09 -12.35
C TYR A 97 -44.04 22.46 -12.92
N ASN A 98 -42.74 22.79 -12.84
CA ASN A 98 -42.15 23.98 -13.46
C ASN A 98 -40.82 23.58 -14.12
N GLY A 99 -40.75 23.68 -15.45
CA GLY A 99 -39.56 23.29 -16.24
C GLY A 99 -38.28 24.05 -15.89
N PRO A 100 -38.29 25.39 -15.80
CA PRO A 100 -37.13 26.19 -15.38
C PRO A 100 -36.56 25.80 -14.00
N GLN A 101 -37.42 25.54 -13.00
CA GLN A 101 -37.01 25.02 -11.70
C GLN A 101 -36.32 23.66 -11.83
N ALA A 102 -36.93 22.72 -12.56
CA ALA A 102 -36.38 21.39 -12.76
C ALA A 102 -35.02 21.43 -13.49
N ALA A 103 -34.87 22.29 -14.51
CA ALA A 103 -33.62 22.47 -15.23
C ALA A 103 -32.49 23.03 -14.34
N VAL A 104 -32.78 24.03 -13.50
CA VAL A 104 -31.79 24.58 -12.55
C VAL A 104 -31.35 23.52 -11.53
N CYS A 105 -32.30 22.74 -10.98
CA CYS A 105 -31.96 21.64 -10.07
C CYS A 105 -31.15 20.52 -10.77
N ALA A 106 -31.46 20.19 -12.02
CA ALA A 106 -30.74 19.21 -12.82
C ALA A 106 -29.27 19.61 -13.08
N ILE A 107 -29.01 20.89 -13.41
CA ILE A 107 -27.65 21.41 -13.60
C ILE A 107 -26.86 21.33 -12.29
N TRP A 108 -27.44 21.75 -11.17
CA TRP A 108 -26.81 21.65 -9.85
C TRP A 108 -26.51 20.20 -9.46
N PHE A 109 -27.45 19.26 -9.68
CA PHE A 109 -27.24 17.84 -9.45
C PHE A 109 -26.03 17.32 -10.24
N PHE A 110 -25.97 17.61 -11.54
CA PHE A 110 -24.88 17.17 -12.40
C PHE A 110 -23.52 17.70 -11.95
N CYS A 111 -23.40 19.02 -11.74
CA CYS A 111 -22.16 19.65 -11.27
C CYS A 111 -21.72 19.12 -9.89
N THR A 112 -22.68 18.87 -8.99
CA THR A 112 -22.41 18.36 -7.64
C THR A 112 -21.87 16.93 -7.68
N GLN A 113 -22.50 16.03 -8.46
CA GLN A 113 -22.00 14.66 -8.58
C GLN A 113 -20.68 14.58 -9.35
N TRP A 114 -20.41 15.49 -10.30
CA TRP A 114 -19.11 15.57 -10.97
C TRP A 114 -18.00 15.98 -9.98
N ALA A 115 -18.22 17.02 -9.18
CA ALA A 115 -17.27 17.44 -8.15
C ALA A 115 -17.02 16.32 -7.11
N ALA A 116 -18.09 15.66 -6.66
CA ALA A 116 -18.02 14.52 -5.73
C ALA A 116 -17.19 13.35 -6.30
N GLY A 117 -17.49 12.91 -7.53
CA GLY A 117 -16.77 11.82 -8.18
C GLY A 117 -15.30 12.16 -8.45
N THR A 118 -15.00 13.41 -8.81
CA THR A 118 -13.61 13.90 -8.99
C THR A 118 -12.83 13.85 -7.68
N LEU A 119 -13.44 14.26 -6.57
CA LEU A 119 -12.83 14.19 -5.24
C LEU A 119 -12.58 12.74 -4.80
N ARG A 120 -13.51 11.82 -5.09
CA ARG A 120 -13.35 10.38 -4.81
C ARG A 120 -12.18 9.76 -5.59
N ALA A 121 -11.98 10.15 -6.86
CA ALA A 121 -10.84 9.67 -7.64
C ALA A 121 -9.51 10.27 -7.18
N LYS A 122 -9.46 11.58 -6.89
CA LYS A 122 -8.23 12.25 -6.46
C LYS A 122 -7.79 11.83 -5.05
N VAL A 123 -8.73 11.65 -4.11
CA VAL A 123 -8.42 11.27 -2.73
C VAL A 123 -9.27 10.06 -2.30
N PRO A 124 -8.84 8.83 -2.60
CA PRO A 124 -9.58 7.60 -2.23
C PRO A 124 -9.84 7.46 -0.73
N VAL A 125 -8.99 8.05 0.13
CA VAL A 125 -9.18 8.08 1.59
C VAL A 125 -10.49 8.78 2.00
N LEU A 126 -10.97 9.74 1.21
CA LEU A 126 -12.23 10.46 1.45
C LEU A 126 -13.46 9.77 0.84
N GLN A 127 -13.34 8.58 0.27
CA GLN A 127 -14.44 7.87 -0.42
C GLN A 127 -15.72 7.76 0.42
N ASN A 128 -15.61 7.44 1.72
CA ASN A 128 -16.77 7.36 2.62
C ASN A 128 -17.44 8.72 2.83
N CYS A 129 -16.65 9.79 2.93
CA CYS A 129 -17.14 11.15 3.10
C CYS A 129 -17.89 11.62 1.85
N VAL A 130 -17.35 11.27 0.67
CA VAL A 130 -18.01 11.50 -0.63
C VAL A 130 -19.33 10.72 -0.71
N TYR A 131 -19.40 9.47 -0.21
CA TYR A 131 -20.67 8.74 -0.17
C TYR A 131 -21.74 9.44 0.68
N MET A 132 -21.40 9.94 1.88
CA MET A 132 -22.35 10.70 2.71
C MET A 132 -22.83 11.97 2.00
N PHE A 133 -21.91 12.74 1.42
CA PHE A 133 -22.21 13.95 0.66
C PHE A 133 -23.09 13.66 -0.57
N SER A 134 -22.76 12.64 -1.36
CA SER A 134 -23.52 12.25 -2.55
C SER A 134 -24.91 11.72 -2.20
N VAL A 135 -25.08 10.91 -1.15
CA VAL A 135 -26.42 10.43 -0.73
C VAL A 135 -27.29 11.60 -0.28
N MET A 136 -26.77 12.50 0.57
CA MET A 136 -27.46 13.73 1.01
C MET A 136 -27.91 14.56 -0.20
N THR A 137 -26.98 14.89 -1.11
CA THR A 137 -27.26 15.74 -2.28
C THR A 137 -28.13 15.06 -3.34
N MET A 138 -28.02 13.74 -3.55
CA MET A 138 -28.89 13.01 -4.47
C MET A 138 -30.35 13.01 -4.01
N ILE A 139 -30.61 12.84 -2.71
CA ILE A 139 -31.98 12.90 -2.16
C ILE A 139 -32.52 14.33 -2.28
N THR A 140 -31.83 15.32 -1.72
CA THR A 140 -32.35 16.70 -1.68
C THR A 140 -32.57 17.27 -3.07
N MET A 141 -31.60 17.13 -3.98
CA MET A 141 -31.67 17.75 -5.31
C MET A 141 -32.63 17.06 -6.26
N THR A 142 -32.94 15.77 -6.09
CA THR A 142 -33.98 15.11 -6.89
C THR A 142 -35.38 15.50 -6.44
N TYR A 143 -35.64 15.64 -5.13
CA TYR A 143 -36.93 16.11 -4.60
C TYR A 143 -37.17 17.62 -4.76
N ALA A 144 -36.11 18.43 -4.93
CA ALA A 144 -36.17 19.89 -5.04
C ALA A 144 -37.23 20.48 -6.02
N PRO A 145 -37.54 19.87 -7.19
CA PRO A 145 -38.58 20.40 -8.10
C PRO A 145 -40.01 20.36 -7.54
N ARG A 146 -40.29 19.52 -6.53
CA ARG A 146 -41.62 19.44 -5.89
C ARG A 146 -41.91 20.60 -4.94
N PHE A 147 -40.87 21.28 -4.44
CA PHE A 147 -41.03 22.32 -3.43
C PHE A 147 -41.35 23.68 -4.04
N HIS A 148 -42.38 24.32 -3.48
CA HIS A 148 -42.87 25.61 -3.94
C HIS A 148 -42.35 26.76 -3.05
N THR A 149 -42.00 26.45 -1.80
CA THR A 149 -41.54 27.42 -0.79
C THR A 149 -40.27 26.96 -0.11
N MET A 150 -39.48 27.92 0.38
CA MET A 150 -38.23 27.61 1.09
C MET A 150 -38.47 26.90 2.44
N GLY A 151 -39.66 27.07 3.05
CA GLY A 151 -40.02 26.34 4.27
C GLY A 151 -40.08 24.83 4.07
N GLN A 152 -40.68 24.37 2.96
CA GLN A 152 -40.71 22.94 2.61
C GLN A 152 -39.29 22.39 2.35
N ALA A 153 -38.46 23.16 1.62
CA ALA A 153 -37.07 22.82 1.34
C ALA A 153 -36.22 22.69 2.62
N ILE A 154 -36.33 23.66 3.54
CA ILE A 154 -35.65 23.63 4.84
C ILE A 154 -36.13 22.43 5.67
N SER A 155 -37.44 22.14 5.69
CA SER A 155 -37.99 21.00 6.42
C SER A 155 -37.36 19.68 5.99
N LEU A 156 -37.28 19.39 4.68
CA LEU A 156 -36.65 18.16 4.19
C LEU A 156 -35.16 18.10 4.55
N VAL A 157 -34.41 19.20 4.40
CA VAL A 157 -32.97 19.20 4.69
C VAL A 157 -32.70 19.03 6.18
N VAL A 158 -33.52 19.62 7.06
CA VAL A 158 -33.41 19.44 8.52
C VAL A 158 -33.79 18.01 8.91
N GLU A 159 -34.88 17.46 8.39
CA GLU A 159 -35.29 16.07 8.64
C GLU A 159 -34.20 15.06 8.21
N LEU A 160 -33.60 15.25 7.03
CA LEU A 160 -32.52 14.39 6.55
C LEU A 160 -31.21 14.58 7.34
N LEU A 161 -30.92 15.80 7.81
CA LEU A 161 -29.77 16.08 8.67
C LEU A 161 -29.93 15.44 10.07
N GLU A 162 -31.14 15.50 10.65
CA GLU A 162 -31.52 14.79 11.87
C GLU A 162 -31.31 13.28 11.72
N ILE A 163 -31.79 12.67 10.62
CA ILE A 163 -31.59 11.24 10.32
C ILE A 163 -30.10 10.88 10.28
N PHE A 164 -29.26 11.69 9.63
CA PHE A 164 -27.82 11.44 9.54
C PHE A 164 -27.15 11.57 10.92
N PHE A 165 -27.48 12.59 11.73
CA PHE A 165 -26.91 12.75 13.06
C PHE A 165 -27.37 11.68 14.06
N ILE A 166 -28.62 11.22 13.99
CA ILE A 166 -29.10 10.08 14.80
C ILE A 166 -28.35 8.81 14.39
N ALA A 167 -28.20 8.55 13.09
CA ALA A 167 -27.42 7.42 12.59
C ALA A 167 -25.96 7.45 13.05
N PHE A 168 -25.31 8.61 13.01
CA PHE A 168 -23.96 8.82 13.54
C PHE A 168 -23.91 8.65 15.06
N GLY A 169 -24.94 9.08 15.79
CA GLY A 169 -25.07 8.88 17.24
C GLY A 169 -25.17 7.40 17.62
N ILE A 170 -26.05 6.64 16.95
CA ILE A 170 -26.19 5.18 17.12
C ILE A 170 -24.86 4.49 16.80
N ALA A 171 -24.25 4.80 15.66
CA ALA A 171 -22.97 4.26 15.25
C ALA A 171 -21.85 4.55 16.26
N THR A 172 -21.83 5.76 16.84
CA THR A 172 -20.84 6.18 17.85
C THR A 172 -21.08 5.47 19.17
N GLY A 173 -22.33 5.32 19.60
CA GLY A 173 -22.70 4.54 20.79
C GLY A 173 -22.23 3.09 20.69
N VAL A 174 -22.51 2.41 19.57
CA VAL A 174 -22.02 1.04 19.32
C VAL A 174 -20.49 1.00 19.24
N SER A 175 -19.86 1.97 18.58
CA SER A 175 -18.39 2.03 18.44
C SER A 175 -17.67 2.19 19.77
N LEU A 176 -18.17 3.07 20.65
CA LEU A 176 -17.53 3.44 21.91
C LEU A 176 -17.91 2.55 23.09
N LEU A 177 -19.17 2.12 23.21
CA LEU A 177 -19.67 1.36 24.37
C LEU A 177 -19.63 -0.15 24.15
N ILE A 178 -19.94 -0.62 22.93
CA ILE A 178 -20.08 -2.06 22.64
C ILE A 178 -18.75 -2.62 22.11
N PHE A 179 -18.11 -3.46 22.92
CA PHE A 179 -16.78 -4.03 22.67
C PHE A 179 -15.78 -2.97 22.17
N PRO A 180 -15.31 -2.08 23.06
CA PRO A 180 -14.42 -0.98 22.69
C PRO A 180 -13.07 -1.49 22.16
N MET A 181 -12.74 -1.13 20.92
CA MET A 181 -11.53 -1.57 20.23
C MET A 181 -10.64 -0.38 19.94
N THR A 182 -9.60 -0.18 20.75
CA THR A 182 -8.59 0.85 20.50
C THR A 182 -7.65 0.43 19.37
N THR A 183 -7.21 1.39 18.60
CA THR A 183 -6.20 1.24 17.55
C THR A 183 -4.88 0.76 18.13
N ARG A 184 -4.52 1.24 19.34
CA ARG A 184 -3.36 0.73 20.08
C ARG A 184 -3.46 -0.75 20.43
N MET A 185 -4.63 -1.26 20.81
CA MET A 185 -4.77 -2.70 21.09
C MET A 185 -4.60 -3.55 19.81
N VAL A 186 -5.11 -3.07 18.68
CA VAL A 186 -4.87 -3.73 17.37
C VAL A 186 -3.40 -3.63 16.97
N LEU A 187 -2.75 -2.48 17.20
CA LEU A 187 -1.34 -2.27 16.94
C LEU A 187 -0.48 -3.20 17.79
N PHE A 188 -0.64 -3.22 19.11
CA PHE A 188 0.14 -4.06 20.02
C PHE A 188 0.04 -5.54 19.63
N ARG A 189 -1.15 -6.00 19.24
CA ARG A 189 -1.33 -7.36 18.74
C ARG A 189 -0.55 -7.62 17.45
N LYS A 190 -0.64 -6.72 16.47
CA LYS A 190 0.17 -6.83 15.24
C LYS A 190 1.66 -6.77 15.51
N GLN A 191 2.10 -6.06 16.56
CA GLN A 191 3.50 -6.03 16.99
C GLN A 191 3.89 -7.37 17.63
N THR A 192 3.03 -8.03 18.40
CA THR A 192 3.24 -9.42 18.85
C THR A 192 3.33 -10.39 17.67
N ASP A 193 2.40 -10.30 16.72
CA ASP A 193 2.42 -11.10 15.48
C ASP A 193 3.71 -10.81 14.66
N TYR A 194 4.20 -9.58 14.67
CA TYR A 194 5.45 -9.16 14.02
C TYR A 194 6.70 -9.72 14.72
N PHE A 195 6.76 -9.69 16.06
CA PHE A 195 7.81 -10.37 16.83
C PHE A 195 7.85 -11.87 16.51
N ALA A 196 6.69 -12.53 16.42
CA ALA A 196 6.62 -13.94 16.02
C ALA A 196 7.11 -14.16 14.58
N ALA A 197 6.72 -13.30 13.63
CA ALA A 197 7.17 -13.37 12.24
C ALA A 197 8.68 -13.12 12.06
N LEU A 198 9.29 -12.23 12.85
CA LEU A 198 10.75 -12.03 12.86
C LEU A 198 11.49 -13.31 13.31
N ARG A 199 10.96 -14.01 14.32
CA ARG A 199 11.54 -15.25 14.84
C ARG A 199 11.37 -16.43 13.87
N ASP A 200 10.19 -16.55 13.26
CA ASP A 200 9.92 -17.53 12.18
C ASP A 200 10.84 -17.31 10.96
N PHE A 201 11.07 -16.05 10.57
CA PHE A 201 12.02 -15.70 9.51
C PHE A 201 13.45 -16.14 9.86
N LEU A 202 13.93 -15.87 11.08
CA LEU A 202 15.25 -16.31 11.54
C LEU A 202 15.39 -17.84 11.57
N ALA A 203 14.36 -18.56 12.02
CA ALA A 203 14.36 -20.02 12.00
C ALA A 203 14.45 -20.59 10.57
N LYS A 204 13.70 -20.00 9.61
CA LYS A 204 13.75 -20.37 8.19
C LYS A 204 15.08 -19.99 7.53
N GLN A 205 15.68 -18.88 7.94
CA GLN A 205 17.01 -18.48 7.50
C GLN A 205 18.07 -19.48 7.96
N SER A 206 18.01 -19.93 9.22
CA SER A 206 18.89 -20.96 9.76
C SER A 206 18.74 -22.28 8.98
N ALA A 207 17.51 -22.72 8.73
CA ALA A 207 17.23 -23.92 7.93
C ALA A 207 17.78 -23.81 6.50
N TYR A 208 17.64 -22.65 5.85
CA TYR A 208 18.21 -22.37 4.53
C TYR A 208 19.75 -22.48 4.54
N TYR A 209 20.43 -21.91 5.54
CA TYR A 209 21.90 -22.03 5.66
C TYR A 209 22.36 -23.46 5.98
N GLN A 210 21.60 -24.23 6.75
CA GLN A 210 21.88 -25.65 7.02
C GLN A 210 21.75 -26.50 5.74
N ALA A 211 20.68 -26.28 4.96
CA ALA A 211 20.48 -26.93 3.67
C ALA A 211 21.60 -26.55 2.66
N LEU A 212 22.06 -25.29 2.67
CA LEU A 212 23.18 -24.84 1.85
C LEU A 212 24.50 -25.55 2.20
N GLY A 213 24.74 -25.80 3.48
CA GLY A 213 25.91 -26.54 3.98
C GLY A 213 25.82 -28.07 3.92
N THR A 214 24.77 -28.63 3.29
CA THR A 214 24.57 -30.07 3.08
C THR A 214 24.39 -30.47 1.62
N LEU A 215 24.58 -29.51 0.70
CA LEU A 215 24.64 -29.74 -0.75
C LEU A 215 25.91 -30.53 -1.12
N GLU A 216 25.84 -31.85 -1.02
CA GLU A 216 26.87 -32.74 -1.57
C GLU A 216 26.98 -32.57 -3.10
N PRO A 217 28.19 -32.61 -3.68
CA PRO A 217 28.34 -32.71 -5.12
C PRO A 217 27.75 -34.03 -5.61
N PRO A 218 27.10 -34.09 -6.79
CA PRO A 218 26.69 -35.36 -7.38
C PRO A 218 27.91 -36.26 -7.54
N VAL A 219 27.85 -37.45 -6.92
CA VAL A 219 28.97 -38.38 -6.84
C VAL A 219 29.49 -38.72 -8.24
N SER A 220 30.80 -38.58 -8.43
CA SER A 220 31.47 -38.97 -9.67
C SER A 220 31.29 -40.48 -9.89
N GLY A 221 30.58 -40.88 -10.95
CA GLY A 221 30.48 -42.29 -11.32
C GLY A 221 29.16 -42.81 -11.89
N GLN A 222 28.11 -41.99 -12.07
CA GLN A 222 26.93 -42.42 -12.82
C GLN A 222 26.81 -41.68 -14.16
N ILE A 223 27.07 -42.42 -15.22
CA ILE A 223 26.66 -42.07 -16.58
C ILE A 223 25.13 -42.23 -16.61
N ALA A 224 24.40 -41.12 -16.40
CA ALA A 224 22.97 -41.09 -16.71
C ALA A 224 22.80 -41.33 -18.21
N GLY A 225 21.98 -42.32 -18.58
CA GLY A 225 21.73 -42.66 -19.98
C GLY A 225 21.01 -41.54 -20.72
N GLU A 226 21.18 -41.48 -22.05
CA GLU A 226 20.39 -40.61 -22.93
C GLU A 226 18.89 -40.89 -22.73
N GLY A 227 18.17 -39.95 -22.10
CA GLY A 227 16.71 -40.01 -21.98
C GLY A 227 16.12 -39.17 -20.84
N ASP A 228 16.75 -39.13 -19.67
CA ASP A 228 16.15 -38.49 -18.50
C ASP A 228 16.26 -36.96 -18.50
N VAL A 229 15.12 -36.31 -18.65
CA VAL A 229 14.93 -34.91 -18.27
C VAL A 229 15.12 -34.82 -16.76
N VAL A 230 16.26 -34.27 -16.33
CA VAL A 230 16.52 -34.00 -14.92
C VAL A 230 15.57 -32.88 -14.47
N GLU A 231 14.43 -33.26 -13.87
CA GLU A 231 13.51 -32.33 -13.24
C GLU A 231 14.26 -31.41 -12.27
N GLU A 232 13.96 -30.11 -12.33
CA GLU A 232 14.45 -29.16 -11.34
C GLU A 232 13.96 -29.59 -9.97
N ARG A 233 14.88 -29.97 -9.06
CA ARG A 233 14.50 -30.17 -7.66
C ARG A 233 14.12 -28.81 -7.08
N PRO A 234 12.86 -28.58 -6.68
CA PRO A 234 12.52 -27.37 -5.94
C PRO A 234 13.30 -27.38 -4.62
N PHE A 235 13.78 -26.22 -4.19
CA PHE A 235 14.50 -26.06 -2.93
C PHE A 235 13.53 -25.43 -1.91
N PRO A 236 12.74 -26.25 -1.18
CA PRO A 236 11.57 -25.76 -0.44
C PRO A 236 11.93 -24.77 0.67
N GLU A 237 13.12 -24.87 1.25
CA GLU A 237 13.63 -23.96 2.28
C GLU A 237 13.79 -22.53 1.75
N ARG A 238 14.17 -22.37 0.47
CA ARG A 238 14.32 -21.07 -0.21
C ARG A 238 12.97 -20.43 -0.48
N GLU A 239 12.00 -21.23 -0.93
CA GLU A 239 10.63 -20.76 -1.16
C GLU A 239 9.97 -20.35 0.17
N ALA A 240 10.10 -21.17 1.21
CA ALA A 240 9.60 -20.86 2.55
C ALA A 240 10.24 -19.60 3.15
N LEU A 241 11.56 -19.39 2.96
CA LEU A 241 12.25 -18.17 3.39
C LEU A 241 11.75 -16.94 2.61
N SER A 242 11.62 -17.04 1.28
CA SER A 242 11.05 -15.99 0.44
C SER A 242 9.60 -15.65 0.83
N GLU A 243 8.78 -16.65 1.12
CA GLU A 243 7.40 -16.44 1.55
C GLU A 243 7.35 -15.73 2.91
N SER A 244 8.13 -16.19 3.89
CA SER A 244 8.18 -15.56 5.22
C SER A 244 8.63 -14.08 5.14
N LEU A 245 9.57 -13.74 4.26
CA LEU A 245 9.96 -12.36 3.99
C LEU A 245 8.81 -11.54 3.39
N ASN A 246 8.07 -12.10 2.42
CA ASN A 246 6.89 -11.44 1.85
C ASN A 246 5.79 -11.21 2.90
N GLN A 247 5.55 -12.17 3.79
CA GLN A 247 4.61 -12.04 4.90
C GLN A 247 5.07 -10.96 5.90
N LEU A 248 6.36 -10.93 6.25
CA LEU A 248 6.95 -9.92 7.15
C LEU A 248 6.88 -8.50 6.57
N ILE A 249 7.13 -8.33 5.27
CA ILE A 249 6.96 -7.04 4.57
C ILE A 249 5.49 -6.62 4.58
N ALA A 250 4.55 -7.54 4.33
CA ALA A 250 3.11 -7.23 4.37
C ALA A 250 2.66 -6.77 5.76
N LEU A 251 3.09 -7.47 6.82
CA LEU A 251 2.82 -7.07 8.21
C LEU A 251 3.43 -5.70 8.55
N HIS A 252 4.64 -5.39 8.07
CA HIS A 252 5.28 -4.09 8.29
C HIS A 252 4.50 -2.93 7.64
N MET A 253 3.94 -3.14 6.44
CA MET A 253 3.11 -2.11 5.77
C MET A 253 1.77 -1.90 6.48
N GLU A 254 1.13 -2.96 6.96
CA GLU A 254 -0.05 -2.82 7.81
C GLU A 254 0.28 -2.02 9.09
N LEU A 255 1.38 -2.39 9.76
CA LEU A 255 1.85 -1.78 11.00
C LEU A 255 2.14 -0.28 10.84
N TYR A 256 2.68 0.16 9.71
CA TYR A 256 2.88 1.58 9.40
C TYR A 256 1.57 2.37 9.47
N THR A 257 0.52 1.89 8.78
CA THR A 257 -0.78 2.59 8.73
C THR A 257 -1.47 2.62 10.10
N ASP A 258 -1.36 1.54 10.87
CA ASP A 258 -1.93 1.47 12.22
C ASP A 258 -1.13 2.33 13.21
N THR A 259 0.20 2.44 13.06
CA THR A 259 1.06 3.30 13.90
C THR A 259 0.70 4.77 13.75
N ILE A 260 0.45 5.24 12.51
CA ILE A 260 0.01 6.62 12.25
C ILE A 260 -1.30 6.93 12.98
N SER A 261 -2.27 6.02 12.93
CA SER A 261 -3.57 6.18 13.60
C SER A 261 -3.47 6.06 15.12
N ALA A 262 -2.69 5.11 15.63
CA ALA A 262 -2.51 4.83 17.06
C ALA A 262 -1.88 6.01 17.84
N LYS A 263 -0.99 6.79 17.20
CA LYS A 263 -0.41 8.02 17.76
C LYS A 263 -1.41 9.13 18.02
N ARG A 264 -2.50 9.16 17.25
CA ARG A 264 -3.58 10.16 17.34
C ARG A 264 -4.66 9.75 18.35
N GLU A 265 -4.57 8.55 18.89
CA GLU A 265 -5.54 7.99 19.81
C GLU A 265 -5.25 8.42 21.25
N ILE A 266 -6.26 9.00 21.92
CA ILE A 266 -6.30 9.09 23.39
C ILE A 266 -6.47 7.67 23.93
N ALA A 267 -5.50 7.20 24.71
CA ALA A 267 -5.52 5.84 25.25
C ALA A 267 -5.02 5.81 26.69
N HIS A 268 -5.52 4.85 27.46
CA HIS A 268 -4.87 4.41 28.69
C HIS A 268 -3.85 3.33 28.33
N GLY A 269 -2.62 3.44 28.84
CA GLY A 269 -1.54 2.50 28.55
C GLY A 269 -0.16 3.03 28.93
N LYS A 270 0.88 2.22 28.73
CA LYS A 270 2.25 2.49 29.17
C LYS A 270 3.03 3.36 28.17
N LEU A 271 3.13 2.89 26.92
CA LEU A 271 3.91 3.52 25.85
C LEU A 271 3.23 4.77 25.25
N ASN A 272 4.03 5.83 25.05
CA ASN A 272 3.61 7.09 24.43
C ASN A 272 3.62 7.03 22.89
N ALA A 273 3.09 8.07 22.24
CA ALA A 273 3.06 8.19 20.78
C ALA A 273 4.47 8.19 20.14
N ASP A 274 5.46 8.77 20.83
CA ASP A 274 6.85 8.78 20.38
C ASP A 274 7.54 7.43 20.61
N ASP A 275 7.29 6.76 21.74
CA ASP A 275 7.79 5.40 22.00
C ASP A 275 7.27 4.42 20.92
N LEU A 276 6.00 4.53 20.51
CA LEU A 276 5.43 3.77 19.39
C LEU A 276 6.11 4.09 18.05
N HIS A 277 6.60 5.31 17.84
CA HIS A 277 7.39 5.66 16.65
C HIS A 277 8.77 5.05 16.68
N GLN A 278 9.43 5.09 17.85
CA GLN A 278 10.77 4.55 18.03
C GLN A 278 10.77 3.02 17.89
N LEU A 279 9.75 2.34 18.42
CA LEU A 279 9.55 0.91 18.20
C LEU A 279 9.30 0.57 16.71
N PHE A 280 8.48 1.35 16.00
CA PHE A 280 8.28 1.18 14.55
C PHE A 280 9.59 1.41 13.76
N ARG A 281 10.41 2.39 14.17
CA ARG A 281 11.75 2.59 13.60
C ARG A 281 12.65 1.38 13.84
N ALA A 282 12.71 0.85 15.06
CA ALA A 282 13.52 -0.32 15.40
C ALA A 282 13.13 -1.54 14.53
N PHE A 283 11.83 -1.82 14.39
CA PHE A 283 11.34 -2.86 13.46
C PHE A 283 11.79 -2.63 12.01
N ARG A 284 11.83 -1.39 11.53
CA ARG A 284 12.35 -1.07 10.19
C ARG A 284 13.86 -1.27 10.09
N THR A 285 14.61 -0.89 11.13
CA THR A 285 16.07 -1.10 11.21
C THR A 285 16.43 -2.58 11.20
N ILE A 286 15.57 -3.45 11.74
CA ILE A 286 15.69 -4.92 11.67
C ILE A 286 15.25 -5.46 10.29
N LEU A 287 14.13 -4.97 9.73
CA LEU A 287 13.59 -5.44 8.45
C LEU A 287 14.52 -5.14 7.26
N THR A 288 15.18 -3.99 7.26
CA THR A 288 16.06 -3.56 6.15
C THR A 288 17.17 -4.57 5.83
N PRO A 289 18.02 -5.00 6.80
CA PRO A 289 19.03 -6.03 6.54
C PRO A 289 18.41 -7.42 6.30
N MET A 290 17.28 -7.77 6.95
CA MET A 290 16.58 -9.03 6.65
C MET A 290 16.11 -9.12 5.19
N ALA A 291 15.61 -8.02 4.61
CA ALA A 291 15.27 -7.96 3.19
C ALA A 291 16.51 -8.04 2.27
N GLY A 292 17.69 -7.68 2.79
CA GLY A 292 18.99 -7.82 2.13
C GLY A 292 19.37 -9.28 1.83
N ILE A 293 18.88 -10.25 2.60
CA ILE A 293 19.14 -11.70 2.40
C ILE A 293 18.63 -12.19 1.04
N LYS A 294 17.59 -11.57 0.48
CA LYS A 294 17.11 -11.87 -0.88
C LYS A 294 18.22 -11.71 -1.94
N THR A 295 19.19 -10.83 -1.69
CA THR A 295 20.38 -10.63 -2.55
C THR A 295 21.29 -11.86 -2.54
N ILE A 296 21.51 -12.44 -1.36
CA ILE A 296 22.33 -13.64 -1.18
C ILE A 296 21.66 -14.81 -1.90
N ILE A 297 20.35 -14.99 -1.71
CA ILE A 297 19.56 -16.01 -2.41
C ILE A 297 19.70 -15.86 -3.93
N HIS A 298 19.41 -14.68 -4.49
CA HIS A 298 19.51 -14.43 -5.93
C HIS A 298 20.91 -14.58 -6.52
N LEU A 299 21.95 -14.43 -5.70
CA LEU A 299 23.33 -14.59 -6.13
C LEU A 299 23.73 -16.07 -6.17
N PHE A 300 23.26 -16.89 -5.22
CA PHE A 300 23.32 -18.35 -5.33
C PHE A 300 22.49 -18.88 -6.51
N ASP A 301 21.29 -18.32 -6.74
CA ASP A 301 20.47 -18.66 -7.91
C ASP A 301 21.23 -18.39 -9.23
N GLY A 302 21.97 -17.29 -9.32
CA GLY A 302 22.81 -16.97 -10.47
C GLY A 302 23.91 -18.01 -10.70
N ILE A 303 24.54 -18.51 -9.63
CA ILE A 303 25.53 -19.59 -9.69
C ILE A 303 24.91 -20.90 -10.20
N ASP A 304 23.63 -21.17 -9.92
CA ASP A 304 22.91 -22.34 -10.45
C ASP A 304 22.33 -22.14 -11.86
N SER A 305 22.03 -20.89 -12.24
CA SER A 305 21.39 -20.52 -13.52
C SER A 305 22.34 -20.42 -14.72
N GLU A 306 23.67 -20.37 -14.50
CA GLU A 306 24.67 -20.42 -15.60
C GLU A 306 24.80 -21.82 -16.26
N ARG A 307 23.71 -22.58 -16.37
CA ARG A 307 23.63 -23.75 -17.25
C ARG A 307 23.40 -23.28 -18.68
N PRO A 308 24.25 -23.64 -19.66
CA PRO A 308 23.96 -23.34 -21.04
C PRO A 308 22.76 -24.16 -21.51
N ILE A 309 21.72 -23.49 -22.01
CA ILE A 309 20.75 -24.11 -22.92
C ILE A 309 21.55 -24.73 -24.06
N VAL A 310 21.28 -25.99 -24.38
CA VAL A 310 22.12 -26.80 -25.27
C VAL A 310 22.05 -26.27 -26.71
N GLN A 311 22.96 -25.35 -27.06
CA GLN A 311 23.39 -25.12 -28.43
C GLN A 311 24.85 -25.51 -28.62
N ARG A 312 25.10 -26.20 -29.73
CA ARG A 312 26.12 -27.24 -29.85
C ARG A 312 27.45 -26.71 -30.36
N GLU A 313 28.09 -25.81 -29.62
CA GLU A 313 29.48 -25.40 -29.90
C GLU A 313 30.49 -26.36 -29.26
N LYS A 314 31.35 -26.96 -30.09
CA LYS A 314 32.36 -27.93 -29.66
C LYS A 314 33.60 -27.23 -29.07
N GLY A 315 34.09 -27.74 -27.94
CA GLY A 315 35.51 -27.73 -27.61
C GLY A 315 35.93 -26.93 -26.37
N ALA A 316 36.51 -27.64 -25.39
CA ALA A 316 37.33 -27.19 -24.25
C ALA A 316 36.75 -26.16 -23.23
N ARG A 317 35.95 -25.17 -23.66
CA ARG A 317 35.44 -24.11 -22.78
C ARG A 317 34.32 -24.55 -21.83
N SER A 318 33.62 -25.64 -22.14
CA SER A 318 32.53 -26.19 -21.32
C SER A 318 33.05 -26.85 -20.03
N ASP A 319 34.09 -27.69 -20.14
CA ASP A 319 34.65 -28.41 -18.99
C ASP A 319 35.23 -27.43 -17.96
N GLN A 320 36.02 -26.45 -18.40
CA GLN A 320 36.67 -25.52 -17.48
C GLN A 320 35.69 -24.65 -16.67
N ARG A 321 34.47 -24.39 -17.19
CA ARG A 321 33.39 -23.75 -16.42
C ARG A 321 32.75 -24.72 -15.44
N ALA A 322 32.43 -25.95 -15.86
CA ALA A 322 31.84 -26.97 -15.00
C ALA A 322 32.76 -27.35 -13.82
N THR A 323 34.08 -27.47 -14.05
CA THR A 323 35.06 -27.73 -12.99
C THR A 323 35.13 -26.57 -12.00
N ARG A 324 35.24 -25.32 -12.49
CA ARG A 324 35.25 -24.12 -11.63
C ARG A 324 33.97 -23.99 -10.80
N GLN A 325 32.82 -24.37 -11.34
CA GLN A 325 31.54 -24.37 -10.61
C GLN A 325 31.47 -25.47 -9.52
N ARG A 326 32.14 -26.61 -9.72
CA ARG A 326 32.29 -27.66 -8.69
C ARG A 326 33.25 -27.25 -7.58
N GLU A 327 34.40 -26.68 -7.94
CA GLU A 327 35.37 -26.08 -7.01
C GLU A 327 34.67 -25.01 -6.13
N LEU A 328 33.84 -24.16 -6.75
CA LEU A 328 33.02 -23.19 -6.04
C LEU A 328 32.06 -23.83 -5.02
N ARG A 329 31.33 -24.87 -5.41
CA ARG A 329 30.39 -25.57 -4.51
C ARG A 329 31.13 -26.23 -3.34
N HIS A 330 32.32 -26.78 -3.59
CA HIS A 330 33.17 -27.35 -2.55
C HIS A 330 33.66 -26.27 -1.58
N PHE A 331 34.14 -25.13 -2.08
CA PHE A 331 34.51 -23.97 -1.26
C PHE A 331 33.33 -23.47 -0.41
N TRP A 332 32.15 -23.29 -1.01
CA TRP A 332 30.95 -22.87 -0.30
C TRP A 332 30.50 -23.88 0.76
N SER A 333 30.48 -25.18 0.45
CA SER A 333 30.13 -26.23 1.40
C SER A 333 31.09 -26.23 2.60
N HIS A 334 32.39 -26.08 2.35
CA HIS A 334 33.41 -25.99 3.38
C HIS A 334 33.24 -24.74 4.27
N VAL A 335 33.18 -23.54 3.69
CA VAL A 335 32.98 -22.28 4.43
C VAL A 335 31.66 -22.26 5.22
N MET A 336 30.58 -22.81 4.66
CA MET A 336 29.29 -22.93 5.35
C MET A 336 29.29 -24.01 6.44
N SER A 337 30.19 -24.99 6.38
CA SER A 337 30.37 -25.99 7.45
C SER A 337 31.12 -25.41 8.65
N GLU A 338 32.22 -24.71 8.41
CA GLU A 338 33.04 -23.98 9.40
C GLU A 338 32.19 -22.96 10.18
N MET A 339 31.44 -22.13 9.45
CA MET A 339 30.72 -20.99 10.03
C MET A 339 29.32 -21.34 10.54
N ARG A 340 28.92 -22.62 10.47
CA ARG A 340 27.63 -23.13 10.96
C ARG A 340 27.41 -22.86 12.45
N GLU A 341 28.40 -23.14 13.27
CA GLU A 341 28.32 -22.92 14.72
C GLU A 341 28.33 -21.42 15.09
N PRO A 342 29.23 -20.57 14.56
CA PRO A 342 29.16 -19.12 14.72
C PRO A 342 27.82 -18.50 14.32
N PHE A 343 27.21 -18.94 13.20
CA PHE A 343 25.88 -18.45 12.80
C PHE A 343 24.78 -18.91 13.75
N ARG A 344 24.78 -20.18 14.17
CA ARG A 344 23.82 -20.69 15.15
C ARG A 344 23.92 -19.96 16.50
N GLU A 345 25.15 -19.68 16.97
CA GLU A 345 25.37 -18.91 18.20
C GLU A 345 24.78 -17.49 18.10
N ILE A 346 24.99 -16.77 17.00
CA ILE A 346 24.44 -15.40 16.86
C ILE A 346 22.93 -15.41 16.62
N GLU A 347 22.40 -16.36 15.84
CA GLU A 347 20.96 -16.54 15.60
C GLU A 347 20.21 -16.78 16.91
N GLN A 348 20.74 -17.65 17.78
CA GLN A 348 20.19 -17.87 19.12
C GLN A 348 20.21 -16.58 19.96
N VAL A 349 21.30 -15.83 19.95
CA VAL A 349 21.39 -14.54 20.68
C VAL A 349 20.44 -13.48 20.12
N ILE A 350 20.17 -13.48 18.82
CA ILE A 350 19.17 -12.61 18.18
C ILE A 350 17.75 -13.04 18.61
N ASP A 351 17.44 -14.34 18.61
CA ASP A 351 16.13 -14.85 19.06
C ASP A 351 15.89 -14.55 20.54
N GLU A 352 16.88 -14.82 21.40
CA GLU A 352 16.87 -14.46 22.83
C GLU A 352 16.69 -12.95 23.03
N GLY A 353 17.31 -12.11 22.18
CA GLY A 353 17.13 -10.65 22.20
C GLY A 353 15.72 -10.19 21.81
N LEU A 354 15.13 -10.81 20.77
CA LEU A 354 13.74 -10.55 20.40
C LEU A 354 12.77 -11.02 21.49
N GLN A 355 13.02 -12.18 22.12
CA GLN A 355 12.26 -12.65 23.28
C GLN A 355 12.39 -11.70 24.47
N HIS A 356 13.60 -11.21 24.78
CA HIS A 356 13.84 -10.26 25.86
C HIS A 356 13.09 -8.95 25.64
N ALA A 357 13.23 -8.32 24.47
CA ALA A 357 12.55 -7.08 24.15
C ALA A 357 11.01 -7.26 24.18
N ALA A 358 10.50 -8.38 23.67
CA ALA A 358 9.07 -8.70 23.74
C ALA A 358 8.57 -8.97 25.17
N ALA A 359 9.40 -9.55 26.05
CA ALA A 359 9.05 -9.78 27.45
C ALA A 359 9.11 -8.50 28.30
N VAL A 360 10.13 -7.66 28.11
CA VAL A 360 10.30 -6.37 28.83
C VAL A 360 9.24 -5.35 28.41
N LEU A 361 8.84 -5.33 27.14
CA LEU A 361 7.73 -4.53 26.64
C LEU A 361 6.34 -5.20 26.81
N GLU A 362 6.26 -6.33 27.53
CA GLU A 362 5.03 -7.06 27.88
C GLU A 362 4.18 -7.60 26.71
N TYR A 363 4.77 -7.77 25.52
CA TYR A 363 4.13 -8.46 24.39
C TYR A 363 4.07 -9.99 24.57
N ILE A 364 4.97 -10.56 25.38
CA ILE A 364 5.07 -11.98 25.71
C ILE A 364 5.16 -12.11 27.25
N PRO A 365 4.51 -13.11 27.88
CA PRO A 365 4.63 -13.32 29.33
C PRO A 365 6.09 -13.56 29.75
N ASN A 366 6.61 -12.71 30.64
CA ASN A 366 7.95 -12.90 31.20
C ASN A 366 8.01 -14.19 32.04
N GLN A 367 8.87 -15.11 31.64
CA GLN A 367 9.06 -16.40 32.32
C GLN A 367 9.90 -16.25 33.60
N ASN A 368 10.74 -15.22 33.69
CA ASN A 368 11.57 -14.93 34.86
C ASN A 368 10.81 -13.99 35.83
N LYS A 369 10.00 -14.60 36.71
CA LYS A 369 9.20 -13.87 37.72
C LYS A 369 9.99 -13.42 38.95
N THR A 370 11.13 -14.04 39.23
CA THR A 370 12.04 -13.67 40.32
C THR A 370 13.19 -12.83 39.77
N PRO A 371 13.46 -11.63 40.31
CA PRO A 371 14.58 -10.79 39.87
C PRO A 371 15.90 -11.31 40.45
N ASP A 372 16.37 -12.42 39.89
CA ASP A 372 17.74 -12.89 40.09
C ASP A 372 18.69 -12.02 39.26
N VAL A 373 19.66 -11.39 39.93
CA VAL A 373 20.62 -10.45 39.35
C VAL A 373 21.71 -11.20 38.55
N GLU A 374 21.93 -12.48 38.83
CA GLU A 374 22.95 -13.29 38.16
C GLU A 374 22.42 -14.01 36.89
N CYS A 375 21.09 -14.09 36.74
CA CYS A 375 20.45 -14.87 35.69
C CYS A 375 20.53 -14.17 34.32
N GLN A 376 21.42 -14.62 33.42
CA GLN A 376 21.61 -14.04 32.07
C GLN A 376 20.57 -14.53 31.03
N ARG A 377 19.28 -14.66 31.42
CA ARG A 377 18.19 -15.13 30.55
C ARG A 377 17.32 -13.96 30.04
N PRO A 378 16.55 -14.13 28.94
CA PRO A 378 15.59 -13.13 28.48
C PRO A 378 14.65 -12.63 29.59
N GLY A 379 14.46 -11.31 29.69
CA GLY A 379 13.69 -10.64 30.74
C GLY A 379 14.48 -10.23 31.99
N SER A 380 15.74 -10.68 32.14
CA SER A 380 16.64 -10.25 33.24
C SER A 380 17.23 -8.85 32.98
N PRO A 381 17.55 -8.06 34.03
CA PRO A 381 18.11 -6.72 33.86
C PRO A 381 19.54 -6.72 33.27
N THR A 382 20.29 -7.82 33.40
CA THR A 382 21.68 -7.95 32.92
C THR A 382 21.79 -8.55 31.51
N PHE A 383 20.66 -8.79 30.83
CA PHE A 383 20.66 -9.42 29.51
C PHE A 383 21.29 -8.55 28.41
N ALA A 384 21.10 -7.23 28.45
CA ALA A 384 21.74 -6.32 27.50
C ALA A 384 23.27 -6.45 27.52
N ASP A 385 23.89 -6.47 28.70
CA ASP A 385 25.34 -6.68 28.84
C ASP A 385 25.80 -8.05 28.31
N TYR A 386 25.02 -9.11 28.54
CA TYR A 386 25.28 -10.44 27.99
C TYR A 386 25.25 -10.42 26.45
N MET A 387 24.19 -9.88 25.86
CA MET A 387 24.04 -9.75 24.41
C MET A 387 25.17 -8.88 23.81
N GLY A 388 25.49 -7.75 24.42
CA GLY A 388 26.58 -6.87 24.02
C GLY A 388 27.97 -7.50 24.15
N ARG A 389 28.19 -8.43 25.10
CA ARG A 389 29.40 -9.27 25.15
C ARG A 389 29.40 -10.32 24.04
N LYS A 390 28.30 -11.03 23.81
CA LYS A 390 28.18 -12.06 22.75
C LYS A 390 28.36 -11.47 21.35
N ILE A 391 27.75 -10.33 21.04
CA ILE A 391 27.93 -9.63 19.75
C ILE A 391 29.38 -9.19 19.54
N ARG A 392 30.06 -8.69 20.59
CA ARG A 392 31.50 -8.35 20.52
C ARG A 392 32.38 -9.58 20.34
N ALA A 393 32.09 -10.68 21.05
CA ALA A 393 32.82 -11.94 20.91
C ALA A 393 32.65 -12.55 19.51
N PHE A 394 31.42 -12.51 18.96
CA PHE A 394 31.14 -12.89 17.57
C PHE A 394 31.97 -12.03 16.62
N ARG A 395 31.95 -10.69 16.75
CA ARG A 395 32.77 -9.78 15.93
C ARG A 395 34.29 -10.02 16.07
N GLY A 396 34.76 -10.48 17.24
CA GLY A 396 36.16 -10.86 17.48
C GLY A 396 36.57 -12.15 16.75
N ARG A 397 35.83 -13.25 16.96
CA ARG A 397 36.04 -14.51 16.21
C ARG A 397 35.92 -14.30 14.70
N GLN A 398 35.03 -13.39 14.29
CA GLN A 398 34.86 -12.98 12.90
C GLN A 398 36.11 -12.34 12.27
N SER A 399 36.94 -11.61 13.01
CA SER A 399 38.22 -11.10 12.50
C SER A 399 39.32 -12.16 12.50
N GLU A 400 39.25 -13.13 13.42
CA GLU A 400 40.24 -14.21 13.54
C GLU A 400 40.09 -15.22 12.40
N LEU A 401 38.87 -15.69 12.15
CA LEU A 401 38.52 -16.56 11.01
C LEU A 401 38.69 -15.88 9.64
N LEU A 402 38.75 -14.54 9.61
CA LEU A 402 39.03 -13.81 8.37
C LEU A 402 40.50 -13.96 7.97
N ASN A 403 41.42 -13.85 8.94
CA ASN A 403 42.85 -13.98 8.69
C ASN A 403 43.19 -15.39 8.21
N THR A 404 42.73 -16.44 8.90
CA THR A 404 42.99 -17.84 8.48
C THR A 404 42.42 -18.15 7.11
N CYS A 405 41.19 -17.73 6.80
CA CYS A 405 40.58 -17.98 5.48
C CYS A 405 41.29 -17.21 4.34
N ILE A 406 42.02 -16.13 4.64
CA ILE A 406 42.85 -15.41 3.66
C ILE A 406 44.21 -16.12 3.52
N GLU A 407 44.86 -16.44 4.65
CA GLU A 407 46.16 -17.13 4.71
C GLU A 407 46.14 -18.51 4.02
N GLU A 408 45.09 -19.31 4.23
CA GLU A 408 44.96 -20.64 3.58
C GLU A 408 44.75 -20.56 2.06
N ASN A 409 44.29 -19.42 1.54
CA ASN A 409 43.95 -19.25 0.11
C ASN A 409 45.03 -18.51 -0.71
N GLU A 410 46.17 -18.13 -0.12
CA GLU A 410 47.29 -17.52 -0.86
C GLU A 410 47.80 -18.42 -2.02
N GLY A 411 47.61 -19.74 -1.91
CA GLY A 411 47.99 -20.71 -2.94
C GLY A 411 47.04 -20.87 -4.14
N VAL A 412 45.79 -20.38 -4.09
CA VAL A 412 44.76 -20.62 -5.15
C VAL A 412 44.11 -19.31 -5.61
N THR A 413 44.97 -18.40 -6.06
CA THR A 413 44.62 -17.03 -6.43
C THR A 413 43.98 -16.91 -7.82
N SER A 414 42.67 -17.17 -7.90
CA SER A 414 41.83 -16.67 -9.00
C SER A 414 40.91 -15.55 -8.50
N ALA A 415 40.85 -14.43 -9.23
CA ALA A 415 39.96 -13.30 -8.97
C ALA A 415 38.45 -13.64 -8.97
N SER A 416 38.09 -14.89 -9.31
CA SER A 416 36.74 -15.42 -9.12
C SER A 416 36.48 -15.87 -7.68
N ASN A 417 37.39 -16.61 -7.04
CA ASN A 417 37.23 -17.11 -5.66
C ASN A 417 37.06 -15.98 -4.64
N LEU A 418 37.85 -14.91 -4.80
CA LEU A 418 37.82 -13.73 -3.93
C LEU A 418 36.42 -13.06 -3.88
N LYS A 419 35.72 -12.99 -5.03
CA LYS A 419 34.35 -12.44 -5.10
C LYS A 419 33.36 -13.22 -4.23
N TYR A 420 33.49 -14.54 -4.17
CA TYR A 420 32.58 -15.39 -3.40
C TYR A 420 32.86 -15.32 -1.89
N ALA A 421 34.13 -15.21 -1.48
CA ALA A 421 34.50 -14.91 -0.09
C ALA A 421 33.89 -13.57 0.41
N TYR A 422 33.77 -12.56 -0.45
CA TYR A 422 33.11 -11.30 -0.07
C TYR A 422 31.58 -11.39 0.06
N ILE A 423 30.90 -12.25 -0.71
CA ILE A 423 29.46 -12.51 -0.54
C ILE A 423 29.21 -13.13 0.84
N PHE A 424 30.09 -14.07 1.22
CA PHE A 424 30.09 -14.65 2.56
C PHE A 424 30.30 -13.56 3.64
N PHE A 425 31.28 -12.68 3.45
CA PHE A 425 31.50 -11.53 4.34
C PHE A 425 30.26 -10.63 4.44
N GLN A 426 29.52 -10.45 3.36
CA GLN A 426 28.32 -9.62 3.34
C GLN A 426 27.14 -10.26 4.09
N ALA A 427 26.96 -11.59 3.99
CA ALA A 427 26.02 -12.34 4.82
C ALA A 427 26.37 -12.22 6.32
N LYS A 428 27.66 -12.38 6.64
CA LYS A 428 28.26 -12.19 7.97
C LYS A 428 28.04 -10.78 8.52
N ASN A 429 28.21 -9.73 7.70
CA ASN A 429 27.94 -8.35 8.10
C ASN A 429 26.44 -8.12 8.33
N LEU A 430 25.56 -8.64 7.46
CA LEU A 430 24.10 -8.59 7.63
C LEU A 430 23.65 -9.24 8.95
N MET A 431 24.22 -10.39 9.34
CA MET A 431 23.89 -11.02 10.62
C MET A 431 24.41 -10.23 11.83
N SER A 432 25.66 -9.74 11.78
CA SER A 432 26.23 -8.89 12.84
C SER A 432 25.44 -7.60 13.08
N THR A 433 24.72 -7.14 12.07
CA THR A 433 24.01 -5.86 12.07
C THR A 433 22.50 -6.00 12.30
N VAL A 434 21.88 -7.12 11.89
CA VAL A 434 20.61 -7.57 12.50
C VAL A 434 20.78 -7.69 14.02
N ALA A 435 21.88 -8.31 14.48
CA ALA A 435 22.18 -8.40 15.91
C ALA A 435 22.36 -7.02 16.57
N ALA A 436 23.01 -6.07 15.90
CA ALA A 436 23.11 -4.69 16.40
C ALA A 436 21.75 -3.98 16.45
N ALA A 437 20.88 -4.16 15.45
CA ALA A 437 19.54 -3.56 15.42
C ALA A 437 18.59 -4.16 16.48
N VAL A 438 18.71 -5.47 16.76
CA VAL A 438 17.99 -6.11 17.87
C VAL A 438 18.59 -5.68 19.23
N TYR A 439 19.91 -5.46 19.32
CA TYR A 439 20.52 -4.89 20.52
C TYR A 439 20.06 -3.45 20.81
N GLU A 440 19.90 -2.59 19.78
CA GLU A 440 19.26 -1.28 19.92
C GLU A 440 17.80 -1.39 20.41
N LEU A 441 17.04 -2.39 19.92
CA LEU A 441 15.68 -2.67 20.40
C LEU A 441 15.65 -3.17 21.85
N VAL A 442 16.64 -3.97 22.28
CA VAL A 442 16.82 -4.41 23.67
C VAL A 442 17.14 -3.22 24.57
N LEU A 443 18.10 -2.37 24.19
CA LEU A 443 18.42 -1.14 24.94
C LEU A 443 17.21 -0.19 25.03
N PHE A 444 16.41 -0.07 23.95
CA PHE A 444 15.16 0.68 24.00
C PHE A 444 14.18 0.06 25.02
N ALA A 445 13.98 -1.26 24.99
CA ALA A 445 13.10 -1.95 25.94
C ALA A 445 13.54 -1.75 27.40
N ASP A 446 14.82 -1.94 27.70
CA ASP A 446 15.37 -1.75 29.04
C ASP A 446 15.31 -0.28 29.48
N SER A 447 15.59 0.69 28.59
CA SER A 447 15.40 2.12 28.92
C SER A 447 13.96 2.44 29.34
N LYS A 448 12.94 1.80 28.74
CA LYS A 448 11.52 2.01 29.12
C LYS A 448 11.13 1.33 30.43
N ARG A 449 11.91 0.32 30.86
CA ARG A 449 11.81 -0.31 32.18
C ARG A 449 12.46 0.57 33.26
N GLU A 450 13.63 1.13 32.96
CA GLU A 450 14.38 2.07 33.83
C GLU A 450 13.68 3.42 34.01
N ASP A 451 13.16 4.01 32.91
CA ASP A 451 12.31 5.22 32.87
C ASP A 451 11.04 5.11 33.77
N GLY A 452 10.74 3.92 34.29
CA GLY A 452 9.49 3.62 34.98
C GLY A 452 8.24 3.61 34.08
N THR A 453 8.40 3.86 32.77
CA THR A 453 7.30 3.91 31.79
C THR A 453 6.52 2.60 31.74
N MET A 454 7.19 1.46 31.89
CA MET A 454 6.54 0.14 31.93
C MET A 454 5.87 -0.20 33.29
N GLN A 455 6.08 0.57 34.36
CA GLN A 455 5.60 0.20 35.70
C GLN A 455 4.11 0.47 35.94
N ARG A 456 3.51 1.48 35.29
CA ARG A 456 2.11 1.87 35.49
C ARG A 456 1.46 2.34 34.19
N GLU A 457 0.18 2.04 34.03
CA GLU A 457 -0.62 2.60 32.94
C GLU A 457 -0.94 4.08 33.20
N ARG A 458 -0.84 4.91 32.15
CA ARG A 458 -1.10 6.34 32.19
C ARG A 458 -2.07 6.75 31.08
N LEU A 459 -2.74 7.89 31.25
CA LEU A 459 -3.50 8.50 30.16
C LEU A 459 -2.55 9.18 29.18
N VAL A 460 -2.41 8.62 27.97
CA VAL A 460 -1.58 9.19 26.91
C VAL A 460 -2.46 10.04 26.00
N LEU A 461 -2.25 11.36 26.05
CA LEU A 461 -2.90 12.33 25.18
C LEU A 461 -2.10 12.51 23.87
N PRO A 462 -2.76 12.62 22.70
CA PRO A 462 -2.09 12.92 21.44
C PRO A 462 -1.68 14.40 21.41
N HIS A 463 -0.50 14.70 20.88
CA HIS A 463 -0.04 16.08 20.73
C HIS A 463 -0.87 16.81 19.67
N THR A 464 -1.55 17.89 20.09
CA THR A 464 -2.55 18.66 19.31
C THR A 464 -2.11 19.08 17.91
N HIS A 465 -0.82 19.39 17.71
CA HIS A 465 -0.25 19.78 16.42
C HIS A 465 -0.40 18.67 15.34
N HIS A 466 -0.48 17.39 15.71
CA HIS A 466 -0.67 16.31 14.74
C HIS A 466 -2.06 16.28 14.10
N PHE A 467 -3.11 16.71 14.81
CA PHE A 467 -4.48 16.69 14.27
C PHE A 467 -4.70 17.81 13.24
N THR A 468 -4.29 19.04 13.57
CA THR A 468 -4.39 20.20 12.66
C THR A 468 -3.49 20.02 11.43
N SER A 469 -2.25 19.54 11.62
CA SER A 469 -1.36 19.24 10.50
C SER A 469 -1.87 18.12 9.59
N HIS A 470 -2.67 17.16 10.10
CA HIS A 470 -3.25 16.12 9.27
C HIS A 470 -4.44 16.60 8.44
N LEU A 471 -5.37 17.36 9.03
CA LEU A 471 -6.44 18.00 8.26
C LEU A 471 -5.84 18.90 7.18
N GLN A 472 -4.79 19.66 7.50
CA GLN A 472 -4.03 20.43 6.51
C GLN A 472 -3.38 19.56 5.43
N HIS A 473 -2.92 18.35 5.73
CA HIS A 473 -2.33 17.40 4.76
C HIS A 473 -3.39 16.62 3.95
N LEU A 474 -4.64 16.56 4.41
CA LEU A 474 -5.77 16.06 3.62
C LEU A 474 -6.31 17.14 2.66
N THR A 475 -6.29 18.42 3.07
CA THR A 475 -6.74 19.54 2.23
C THR A 475 -5.64 20.10 1.32
N SER A 476 -4.37 20.07 1.76
CA SER A 476 -3.21 20.44 0.95
C SER A 476 -2.69 19.18 0.27
N GLU A 477 -3.12 19.01 -0.98
CA GLU A 477 -2.67 17.99 -1.95
C GLU A 477 -1.76 16.90 -1.39
N GLN A 478 -2.37 15.77 -1.02
CA GLN A 478 -1.68 14.48 -1.13
C GLN A 478 -1.25 14.39 -2.61
N PRO A 479 0.05 14.51 -2.95
CA PRO A 479 0.42 14.97 -4.27
C PRO A 479 0.16 13.88 -5.30
N ASP A 480 -0.74 14.18 -6.24
CA ASP A 480 -0.99 13.40 -7.44
C ASP A 480 0.36 12.98 -8.03
N ILE A 481 0.56 11.69 -8.30
CA ILE A 481 1.85 11.18 -8.79
C ILE A 481 2.19 11.82 -10.16
N HIS A 482 1.17 12.30 -10.88
CA HIS A 482 1.27 13.07 -12.12
C HIS A 482 1.71 14.55 -11.93
N ALA A 483 1.69 15.11 -10.71
CA ALA A 483 2.09 16.51 -10.45
C ALA A 483 3.54 16.67 -9.97
N SER A 484 4.28 15.57 -9.77
CA SER A 484 5.60 15.53 -9.12
C SER A 484 6.79 15.25 -10.06
N GLN A 485 7.02 16.05 -11.14
CA GLN A 485 8.01 15.72 -12.19
C GLN A 485 9.06 16.74 -12.79
N ALA A 486 9.50 17.87 -12.19
CA ALA A 486 10.85 18.47 -12.53
C ALA A 486 11.59 19.27 -11.40
N ALA A 487 11.20 20.49 -11.06
CA ALA A 487 11.98 21.37 -10.17
C ALA A 487 11.66 21.24 -8.65
N ASP A 488 12.61 20.71 -7.86
CA ASP A 488 13.34 21.47 -6.81
C ASP A 488 14.86 21.34 -7.12
N LEU A 489 15.23 21.83 -8.30
CA LEU A 489 16.59 22.23 -8.67
C LEU A 489 16.34 23.49 -9.51
N THR A 490 16.51 24.72 -9.03
CA THR A 490 17.54 25.27 -8.14
C THR A 490 16.98 26.36 -7.21
N GLU A 491 17.48 26.49 -5.99
CA GLU A 491 18.04 27.77 -5.47
C GLU A 491 18.68 27.61 -4.08
N THR A 492 19.73 28.41 -3.87
CA THR A 492 20.56 28.41 -2.66
C THR A 492 20.11 29.54 -1.74
N GLY A 493 19.82 29.23 -0.47
CA GLY A 493 19.71 30.25 0.59
C GLY A 493 18.35 30.35 1.29
N CYS A 494 18.39 30.06 2.60
CA CYS A 494 17.44 30.50 3.63
C CYS A 494 15.97 29.97 3.63
N GLN A 495 15.54 29.63 4.85
CA GLN A 495 14.17 29.34 5.32
C GLN A 495 13.40 28.11 4.79
N GLY A 496 13.32 27.09 5.65
CA GLY A 496 12.02 26.68 6.23
C GLY A 496 10.94 26.04 5.35
N LYS A 497 10.77 24.72 5.49
CA LYS A 497 9.57 23.93 5.09
C LYS A 497 9.19 23.95 3.60
N LYS A 498 9.88 23.13 2.80
CA LYS A 498 9.29 22.18 1.82
C LYS A 498 10.33 21.11 1.48
N THR A 499 9.90 19.85 1.35
CA THR A 499 10.79 18.75 0.97
C THR A 499 10.78 18.55 -0.54
N THR A 500 11.93 18.75 -1.18
CA THR A 500 12.34 18.19 -2.49
C THR A 500 11.19 17.72 -3.36
N ARG A 501 10.42 18.69 -3.86
CA ARG A 501 9.53 18.50 -5.00
C ARG A 501 10.38 18.26 -6.24
N ILE A 502 9.69 17.82 -7.27
CA ILE A 502 10.16 17.82 -8.64
C ILE A 502 8.88 18.46 -9.26
N LYS A 503 8.76 19.77 -9.53
CA LYS A 503 7.58 20.39 -10.25
C LYS A 503 7.75 20.23 -11.76
N LEU A 504 6.91 19.49 -12.51
CA LEU A 504 7.17 19.27 -13.95
C LEU A 504 7.33 20.62 -14.67
N HIS A 505 8.50 20.84 -15.29
CA HIS A 505 8.75 22.06 -16.02
C HIS A 505 7.86 21.98 -17.25
N ASP A 506 6.84 22.83 -17.27
CA ASP A 506 5.89 22.87 -18.37
C ASP A 506 6.65 23.34 -19.60
N HIS A 507 7.02 22.38 -20.45
CA HIS A 507 7.81 22.60 -21.66
C HIS A 507 7.22 23.64 -22.62
N HIS A 508 5.95 24.03 -22.43
CA HIS A 508 5.30 25.10 -23.19
C HIS A 508 5.35 26.47 -22.50
N HIS A 509 5.69 26.57 -21.21
CA HIS A 509 5.52 27.80 -20.42
C HIS A 509 6.66 28.07 -19.40
N LEU A 510 7.32 29.22 -19.59
CA LEU A 510 8.27 29.79 -18.63
C LEU A 510 7.57 30.20 -17.31
N PRO A 511 8.31 30.31 -16.18
CA PRO A 511 7.73 30.71 -14.90
C PRO A 511 7.09 32.11 -14.97
N PRO A 512 5.92 32.31 -14.33
CA PRO A 512 5.14 33.55 -14.45
C PRO A 512 5.85 34.72 -13.77
N GLN A 513 6.19 35.74 -14.54
CA GLN A 513 6.81 36.97 -14.05
C GLN A 513 5.72 37.97 -13.65
N ASN A 514 4.71 38.16 -14.50
CA ASN A 514 3.65 39.15 -14.31
C ASN A 514 2.58 38.72 -13.31
N ARG A 515 1.85 39.71 -12.76
CA ARG A 515 0.65 39.46 -11.92
C ARG A 515 -0.48 38.81 -12.72
N TRP A 516 -0.61 39.16 -14.00
CA TRP A 516 -1.56 38.54 -14.92
C TRP A 516 -1.24 37.07 -15.18
N GLU A 517 0.03 36.75 -15.46
CA GLU A 517 0.49 35.36 -15.65
C GLU A 517 0.26 34.50 -14.40
N ARG A 518 0.48 35.05 -13.19
CA ARG A 518 0.13 34.38 -11.94
C ARG A 518 -1.38 34.10 -11.82
N TYR A 519 -2.24 35.03 -12.22
CA TYR A 519 -3.69 34.82 -12.23
C TYR A 519 -4.13 33.79 -13.27
N THR A 520 -3.58 33.84 -14.48
CA THR A 520 -3.89 32.85 -15.53
C THR A 520 -3.33 31.46 -15.22
N ASP A 521 -2.25 31.35 -14.44
CA ASP A 521 -1.78 30.05 -13.92
C ASP A 521 -2.77 29.41 -12.94
N HIS A 522 -3.50 30.21 -12.16
CA HIS A 522 -4.60 29.71 -11.33
C HIS A 522 -5.80 29.24 -12.19
N LEU A 523 -6.15 29.96 -13.26
CA LEU A 523 -7.15 29.49 -14.23
C LEU A 523 -6.68 28.20 -14.96
N ARG A 524 -5.39 28.10 -15.29
CA ARG A 524 -4.76 26.90 -15.85
C ARG A 524 -4.74 25.73 -14.87
N ALA A 525 -4.71 25.97 -13.55
CA ALA A 525 -4.89 24.90 -12.57
C ALA A 525 -6.30 24.31 -12.63
N VAL A 526 -7.33 25.13 -12.82
CA VAL A 526 -8.71 24.67 -13.01
C VAL A 526 -8.87 23.90 -14.33
N SER A 527 -8.31 24.38 -15.44
CA SER A 527 -8.39 23.64 -16.72
C SER A 527 -7.61 22.33 -16.71
N ARG A 528 -6.46 22.26 -16.02
CA ARG A 528 -5.73 21.01 -15.77
C ARG A 528 -6.53 20.04 -14.89
N LEU A 529 -7.21 20.53 -13.85
CA LEU A 529 -8.11 19.71 -13.04
C LEU A 529 -9.25 19.15 -13.89
N LEU A 530 -9.92 19.97 -14.70
CA LEU A 530 -11.02 19.53 -15.56
C LEU A 530 -10.58 18.50 -16.63
N ARG A 531 -9.36 18.63 -17.16
CA ARG A 531 -8.74 17.69 -18.13
C ARG A 531 -8.18 16.42 -17.47
N SER A 532 -8.12 16.34 -16.14
CA SER A 532 -7.46 15.25 -15.43
C SER A 532 -8.20 13.90 -15.57
N LYS A 533 -7.49 12.77 -15.39
CA LYS A 533 -8.09 11.42 -15.41
C LYS A 533 -9.16 11.28 -14.32
N GLU A 534 -8.93 11.94 -13.19
CA GLU A 534 -9.79 11.99 -12.01
C GLU A 534 -11.09 12.77 -12.29
N SER A 535 -11.01 13.91 -12.98
CA SER A 535 -12.19 14.66 -13.46
C SER A 535 -12.98 13.88 -14.50
N ALA A 536 -12.30 13.19 -15.43
CA ALA A 536 -12.96 12.32 -16.40
C ALA A 536 -13.73 11.16 -15.73
N PHE A 537 -13.21 10.60 -14.63
CA PHE A 537 -13.97 9.65 -13.81
C PHE A 537 -15.16 10.31 -13.11
N GLY A 538 -14.98 11.50 -12.52
CA GLY A 538 -16.09 12.25 -11.91
C GLY A 538 -17.21 12.56 -12.91
N LEU A 539 -16.86 12.88 -14.16
CA LEU A 539 -17.81 13.11 -15.24
C LEU A 539 -18.60 11.85 -15.59
N ARG A 540 -17.96 10.66 -15.64
CA ARG A 540 -18.66 9.37 -15.82
C ARG A 540 -19.63 9.09 -14.68
N MET A 541 -19.25 9.35 -13.43
CA MET A 541 -20.14 9.22 -12.28
C MET A 541 -21.35 10.15 -12.38
N ALA A 542 -21.13 11.42 -12.75
CA ALA A 542 -22.20 12.39 -12.93
C ALA A 542 -23.17 11.97 -14.04
N LEU A 543 -22.66 11.55 -15.19
CA LEU A 543 -23.46 11.05 -16.31
C LEU A 543 -24.24 9.79 -15.95
N ALA A 544 -23.61 8.82 -15.27
CA ALA A 544 -24.27 7.61 -14.78
C ALA A 544 -25.43 7.94 -13.85
N ALA A 545 -25.20 8.75 -12.82
CA ALA A 545 -26.25 9.21 -11.92
C ALA A 545 -27.34 9.99 -12.67
N PHE A 546 -26.98 10.81 -13.64
CA PHE A 546 -27.93 11.62 -14.41
C PHE A 546 -28.87 10.77 -15.28
N THR A 547 -28.45 9.59 -15.78
CA THR A 547 -29.36 8.74 -16.58
C THR A 547 -30.63 8.30 -15.84
N VAL A 548 -30.56 8.10 -14.52
CA VAL A 548 -31.75 7.83 -13.68
C VAL A 548 -32.30 9.14 -13.11
N GLY A 549 -31.42 10.07 -12.70
CA GLY A 549 -31.80 11.35 -12.10
C GLY A 549 -32.63 12.24 -13.02
N ILE A 550 -32.41 12.20 -14.33
CA ILE A 550 -33.16 12.98 -15.34
C ILE A 550 -34.66 12.69 -15.30
N LEU A 551 -35.07 11.47 -14.90
CA LEU A 551 -36.47 11.09 -14.78
C LEU A 551 -37.20 11.92 -13.71
N ALA A 552 -36.51 12.39 -12.66
CA ALA A 552 -37.08 13.26 -11.63
C ALA A 552 -37.36 14.69 -12.13
N TYR A 553 -36.72 15.11 -13.23
CA TYR A 553 -36.75 16.48 -13.76
C TYR A 553 -37.63 16.66 -15.00
N LEU A 554 -38.19 15.59 -15.56
CA LEU A 554 -39.00 15.63 -16.79
C LEU A 554 -40.51 15.54 -16.49
N GLU A 555 -41.30 16.41 -17.11
CA GLU A 555 -42.75 16.54 -16.91
C GLU A 555 -43.55 15.23 -17.05
N LYS A 556 -43.13 14.34 -17.97
CA LYS A 556 -43.83 13.07 -18.23
C LYS A 556 -43.38 11.91 -17.35
N THR A 557 -42.24 12.01 -16.64
CA THR A 557 -41.64 10.86 -15.92
C THR A 557 -41.34 11.12 -14.45
N TRP A 558 -41.48 12.36 -13.96
CA TRP A 558 -41.24 12.66 -12.54
C TRP A 558 -42.15 11.85 -11.62
N THR A 559 -43.44 11.69 -11.94
CA THR A 559 -44.39 10.87 -11.17
C THR A 559 -43.88 9.44 -10.99
N PHE A 560 -43.50 8.79 -12.09
CA PHE A 560 -42.93 7.44 -12.11
C PHE A 560 -41.66 7.32 -11.25
N TYR A 561 -40.77 8.32 -11.29
CA TYR A 561 -39.56 8.36 -10.47
C TYR A 561 -39.87 8.27 -8.96
N TYR A 562 -40.89 8.98 -8.49
CA TYR A 562 -41.31 8.96 -7.09
C TYR A 562 -42.12 7.71 -6.72
N GLN A 563 -43.08 7.30 -7.56
CA GLN A 563 -43.90 6.11 -7.34
C GLN A 563 -43.03 4.86 -7.12
N GLN A 564 -42.04 4.64 -7.99
CA GLN A 564 -41.15 3.48 -7.92
C GLN A 564 -39.94 3.68 -6.96
N ARG A 565 -39.80 4.86 -6.34
CA ARG A 565 -38.65 5.28 -5.52
C ARG A 565 -37.31 5.02 -6.24
N LEU A 566 -37.11 5.61 -7.43
CA LEU A 566 -35.89 5.45 -8.25
C LEU A 566 -34.62 6.11 -7.67
N ILE A 567 -34.69 6.62 -6.43
CA ILE A 567 -33.52 6.97 -5.61
C ILE A 567 -32.59 5.76 -5.38
N TRP A 568 -33.13 4.54 -5.33
CA TRP A 568 -32.35 3.33 -5.06
C TRP A 568 -31.31 3.00 -6.15
N PRO A 569 -31.67 2.95 -7.45
CA PRO A 569 -30.69 2.87 -8.53
C PRO A 569 -29.58 3.94 -8.46
N LEU A 570 -29.87 5.18 -8.03
CA LEU A 570 -28.84 6.23 -7.86
C LEU A 570 -27.81 5.87 -6.80
N ILE A 571 -28.27 5.40 -5.63
CA ILE A 571 -27.40 4.94 -4.54
C ILE A 571 -26.59 3.72 -4.98
N VAL A 572 -27.19 2.81 -5.74
CA VAL A 572 -26.50 1.64 -6.32
C VAL A 572 -25.44 2.08 -7.32
N ILE A 573 -25.72 3.02 -8.23
CA ILE A 573 -24.75 3.56 -9.20
C ILE A 573 -23.54 4.17 -8.47
N LEU A 574 -23.79 4.96 -7.43
CA LEU A 574 -22.75 5.60 -6.61
C LEU A 574 -21.77 4.56 -6.01
N VAL A 575 -22.29 3.44 -5.50
CA VAL A 575 -21.49 2.34 -4.95
C VAL A 575 -20.82 1.49 -6.05
N ALA A 576 -21.57 1.19 -7.12
CA ALA A 576 -21.17 0.24 -8.16
C ALA A 576 -20.11 0.79 -9.13
N ILE A 577 -20.08 2.10 -9.39
CA ILE A 577 -19.11 2.69 -10.32
C ILE A 577 -17.69 2.66 -9.70
N ASN A 578 -16.72 2.22 -10.50
CA ASN A 578 -15.30 2.12 -10.14
C ASN A 578 -14.43 2.64 -11.29
N VAL A 579 -13.16 2.94 -10.99
CA VAL A 579 -12.25 3.55 -11.97
C VAL A 579 -11.83 2.55 -13.04
N ALA A 580 -11.57 1.30 -12.65
CA ALA A 580 -11.06 0.26 -13.55
C ALA A 580 -12.17 -0.67 -14.07
N SER A 581 -12.01 -1.12 -15.32
CA SER A 581 -13.00 -1.92 -16.03
C SER A 581 -13.07 -3.38 -15.56
N GLY A 582 -11.93 -4.04 -15.29
CA GLY A 582 -11.87 -5.45 -14.83
C GLY A 582 -12.34 -5.61 -13.39
N GLU A 583 -12.08 -4.64 -12.52
CA GLU A 583 -12.71 -4.57 -11.20
C GLU A 583 -14.24 -4.40 -11.32
N SER A 584 -14.73 -3.64 -12.31
CA SER A 584 -16.15 -3.37 -12.54
C SER A 584 -16.92 -4.57 -13.10
N THR A 585 -16.36 -5.32 -14.06
CA THR A 585 -16.96 -6.59 -14.54
C THR A 585 -17.11 -7.62 -13.43
N PHE A 586 -16.05 -7.82 -12.63
CA PHE A 586 -16.09 -8.72 -11.48
C PHE A 586 -17.16 -8.28 -10.45
N LYS A 587 -17.22 -6.98 -10.15
CA LYS A 587 -18.24 -6.41 -9.24
C LYS A 587 -19.66 -6.55 -9.78
N LEU A 588 -19.89 -6.40 -11.09
CA LEU A 588 -21.21 -6.59 -11.71
C LEU A 588 -21.70 -8.03 -11.50
N ALA A 589 -20.87 -9.04 -11.81
CA ALA A 589 -21.23 -10.44 -11.58
C ALA A 589 -21.52 -10.72 -10.10
N ALA A 590 -20.69 -10.18 -9.20
CA ALA A 590 -20.86 -10.33 -7.77
C ALA A 590 -22.08 -9.57 -7.22
N GLN A 591 -22.49 -8.45 -7.84
CA GLN A 591 -23.72 -7.71 -7.53
C GLN A 591 -24.99 -8.45 -7.96
N ILE A 592 -24.98 -9.12 -9.11
CA ILE A 592 -26.11 -9.95 -9.58
C ILE A 592 -26.33 -11.13 -8.62
N MET A 593 -25.27 -11.85 -8.25
CA MET A 593 -25.33 -12.93 -7.25
C MET A 593 -25.70 -12.40 -5.86
N GLY A 594 -25.16 -11.23 -5.49
CA GLY A 594 -25.40 -10.64 -4.18
C GLY A 594 -26.84 -10.14 -4.00
N ALA A 595 -27.42 -9.50 -5.00
CA ALA A 595 -28.79 -8.98 -4.95
C ALA A 595 -29.83 -10.11 -4.99
N THR A 596 -29.57 -11.19 -5.72
CA THR A 596 -30.44 -12.39 -5.71
C THR A 596 -30.39 -13.11 -4.36
N ALA A 597 -29.21 -13.26 -3.75
CA ALA A 597 -29.07 -13.77 -2.39
C ALA A 597 -29.74 -12.86 -1.34
N ALA A 598 -29.63 -11.53 -1.49
CA ALA A 598 -30.32 -10.57 -0.63
C ALA A 598 -31.85 -10.71 -0.72
N MET A 599 -32.42 -10.84 -1.92
CA MET A 599 -33.85 -11.08 -2.13
C MET A 599 -34.32 -12.36 -1.42
N GLY A 600 -33.62 -13.48 -1.60
CA GLY A 600 -33.94 -14.74 -0.91
C GLY A 600 -33.85 -14.62 0.61
N THR A 601 -32.86 -13.88 1.12
CA THR A 601 -32.71 -13.61 2.55
C THR A 601 -33.87 -12.77 3.10
N CYS A 602 -34.35 -11.78 2.34
CA CYS A 602 -35.50 -10.96 2.74
C CYS A 602 -36.79 -11.78 2.84
N TYR A 603 -37.04 -12.70 1.89
CA TYR A 603 -38.17 -13.62 1.97
C TYR A 603 -38.09 -14.52 3.21
N LEU A 604 -36.90 -15.07 3.49
CA LEU A 604 -36.67 -15.91 4.67
C LEU A 604 -36.96 -15.13 5.97
N CYS A 605 -36.45 -13.89 6.08
CA CYS A 605 -36.64 -13.06 7.27
C CYS A 605 -38.10 -12.60 7.47
N TRP A 606 -38.85 -12.37 6.39
CA TRP A 606 -40.23 -11.88 6.47
C TRP A 606 -41.25 -12.99 6.70
N TYR A 607 -41.19 -14.08 5.91
CA TYR A 607 -42.22 -15.10 5.92
C TYR A 607 -42.09 -16.14 7.03
N ILE A 608 -40.90 -16.39 7.58
CA ILE A 608 -40.75 -17.29 8.76
C ILE A 608 -41.51 -16.76 9.98
N VAL A 609 -41.60 -15.44 10.13
CA VAL A 609 -42.22 -14.78 11.31
C VAL A 609 -43.62 -14.26 11.00
N ASP A 610 -44.20 -14.61 9.84
CA ASP A 610 -45.54 -14.18 9.44
C ASP A 610 -45.69 -12.63 9.52
N GLY A 611 -44.67 -11.92 9.02
CA GLY A 611 -44.59 -10.46 9.02
C GLY A 611 -44.31 -9.78 10.38
N LYS A 612 -44.37 -10.49 11.51
CA LYS A 612 -44.36 -9.86 12.85
C LYS A 612 -43.04 -9.09 13.12
N PRO A 613 -43.08 -7.77 13.40
CA PRO A 613 -41.92 -6.89 13.28
C PRO A 613 -40.82 -7.25 14.29
N ALA A 614 -41.19 -7.69 15.50
CA ALA A 614 -40.24 -8.11 16.52
C ALA A 614 -39.35 -9.29 16.07
N GLY A 615 -39.92 -10.30 15.42
CA GLY A 615 -39.12 -11.43 14.93
C GLY A 615 -38.44 -11.15 13.60
N VAL A 616 -39.05 -10.33 12.73
CA VAL A 616 -38.39 -9.84 11.50
C VAL A 616 -37.10 -9.10 11.86
N LEU A 617 -37.10 -8.24 12.89
CA LEU A 617 -35.89 -7.57 13.39
C LEU A 617 -34.82 -8.56 13.89
N VAL A 618 -35.20 -9.62 14.61
CA VAL A 618 -34.26 -10.65 15.10
C VAL A 618 -33.65 -11.47 13.96
N LEU A 619 -34.43 -11.89 12.97
CA LEU A 619 -33.91 -12.60 11.80
C LEU A 619 -33.04 -11.68 10.92
N THR A 620 -33.41 -10.41 10.78
CA THR A 620 -32.62 -9.41 10.05
C THR A 620 -31.28 -9.13 10.73
N TRP A 621 -31.26 -9.05 12.06
CA TRP A 621 -30.02 -8.98 12.84
C TRP A 621 -29.11 -10.18 12.59
N LEU A 622 -29.69 -11.39 12.61
CA LEU A 622 -28.97 -12.64 12.34
C LEU A 622 -28.43 -12.68 10.90
N ALA A 623 -29.16 -12.17 9.91
CA ALA A 623 -28.66 -11.99 8.55
C ALA A 623 -27.47 -10.99 8.49
N PHE A 624 -27.55 -9.85 9.18
CA PHE A 624 -26.43 -8.89 9.27
C PHE A 624 -25.22 -9.45 10.03
N PHE A 625 -25.44 -10.30 11.04
CA PHE A 625 -24.39 -11.02 11.76
C PHE A 625 -23.63 -11.94 10.81
N PHE A 626 -24.32 -12.79 10.04
CA PHE A 626 -23.68 -13.63 9.03
C PHE A 626 -22.98 -12.82 7.93
N LEU A 627 -23.59 -11.72 7.44
CA LEU A 627 -22.96 -10.89 6.43
C LEU A 627 -21.67 -10.21 6.93
N SER A 628 -21.62 -9.88 8.22
CA SER A 628 -20.43 -9.33 8.88
C SER A 628 -19.22 -10.28 8.84
N TYR A 629 -19.43 -11.60 8.77
CA TYR A 629 -18.35 -12.57 8.54
C TYR A 629 -17.61 -12.31 7.23
N GLY A 630 -18.37 -12.06 6.16
CA GLY A 630 -17.83 -11.79 4.81
C GLY A 630 -16.94 -10.54 4.81
N PHE A 631 -17.42 -9.46 5.41
CA PHE A 631 -16.67 -8.20 5.57
C PHE A 631 -15.34 -8.38 6.33
N ILE A 632 -15.30 -9.22 7.37
CA ILE A 632 -14.10 -9.41 8.19
C ILE A 632 -13.12 -10.39 7.55
N LYS A 633 -13.59 -11.53 7.01
CA LYS A 633 -12.73 -12.59 6.49
C LYS A 633 -12.18 -12.28 5.10
N ILE A 634 -12.97 -11.61 4.24
CA ILE A 634 -12.58 -11.29 2.86
C ILE A 634 -12.74 -9.78 2.60
N PRO A 635 -11.96 -8.92 3.28
CA PRO A 635 -12.05 -7.47 3.13
C PRO A 635 -11.70 -7.00 1.70
N LYS A 636 -10.98 -7.81 0.93
CA LYS A 636 -10.73 -7.59 -0.51
C LYS A 636 -12.03 -7.46 -1.32
N LEU A 637 -13.13 -8.05 -0.84
CA LEU A 637 -14.46 -8.03 -1.48
C LEU A 637 -15.43 -7.07 -0.79
N PHE A 638 -14.96 -6.09 -0.02
CA PHE A 638 -15.79 -5.17 0.77
C PHE A 638 -17.00 -4.60 0.01
N ALA A 639 -16.79 -4.12 -1.21
CA ALA A 639 -17.85 -3.53 -2.03
C ALA A 639 -18.95 -4.54 -2.43
N VAL A 640 -18.60 -5.83 -2.61
CA VAL A 640 -19.56 -6.89 -2.94
C VAL A 640 -20.50 -7.15 -1.77
N TRP A 641 -19.94 -7.31 -0.56
CA TRP A 641 -20.72 -7.50 0.66
C TRP A 641 -21.65 -6.32 0.93
N LEU A 642 -21.21 -5.10 0.62
CA LEU A 642 -22.04 -3.89 0.72
C LEU A 642 -23.25 -3.93 -0.23
N CYS A 643 -23.08 -4.48 -1.44
CA CYS A 643 -24.18 -4.65 -2.39
C CYS A 643 -25.17 -5.77 -2.04
N ILE A 644 -24.83 -6.68 -1.12
CA ILE A 644 -25.79 -7.61 -0.50
C ILE A 644 -26.55 -6.89 0.63
N LEU A 645 -25.83 -6.09 1.42
CA LEU A 645 -26.38 -5.44 2.60
C LEU A 645 -27.44 -4.38 2.28
N VAL A 646 -27.13 -3.48 1.34
CA VAL A 646 -28.00 -2.32 1.04
C VAL A 646 -29.40 -2.78 0.58
N PRO A 647 -29.56 -3.77 -0.31
CA PRO A 647 -30.89 -4.31 -0.66
C PRO A 647 -31.64 -4.94 0.52
N ILE A 648 -30.96 -5.62 1.47
CA ILE A 648 -31.63 -6.18 2.66
C ILE A 648 -32.21 -5.05 3.52
N VAL A 649 -31.42 -4.02 3.81
CA VAL A 649 -31.87 -2.83 4.53
C VAL A 649 -33.01 -2.12 3.78
N ALA A 650 -32.91 -2.03 2.46
CA ALA A 650 -33.91 -1.39 1.60
C ALA A 650 -35.27 -2.12 1.63
N ILE A 651 -35.28 -3.42 1.40
CA ILE A 651 -36.52 -4.21 1.29
C ILE A 651 -37.20 -4.31 2.65
N ILE A 652 -36.46 -4.74 3.68
CA ILE A 652 -37.02 -4.94 5.03
C ILE A 652 -37.36 -3.60 5.69
N GLY A 653 -36.53 -2.57 5.51
CA GLY A 653 -36.80 -1.23 6.04
C GLY A 653 -38.07 -0.61 5.45
N ILE A 654 -38.36 -0.83 4.16
CA ILE A 654 -39.59 -0.34 3.52
C ILE A 654 -40.81 -1.19 3.95
N ALA A 655 -40.66 -2.50 4.12
CA ALA A 655 -41.74 -3.36 4.60
C ALA A 655 -42.15 -3.01 6.05
N LEU A 656 -41.17 -2.90 6.95
CA LEU A 656 -41.35 -2.44 8.33
C LEU A 656 -41.85 -0.99 8.43
N GLN A 657 -41.57 -0.16 7.41
CA GLN A 657 -42.15 1.18 7.28
C GLN A 657 -43.63 1.12 6.92
N SER A 658 -43.99 0.31 5.93
CA SER A 658 -45.39 0.15 5.46
C SER A 658 -46.31 -0.34 6.57
N GLU A 659 -45.88 -1.39 7.29
CA GLU A 659 -46.63 -1.92 8.44
C GLU A 659 -46.84 -0.87 9.55
N LYS A 660 -45.85 -0.01 9.80
CA LYS A 660 -45.90 0.97 10.91
C LYS A 660 -46.68 2.24 10.58
N LEU A 661 -46.59 2.74 9.34
CA LEU A 661 -47.26 3.98 8.89
C LEU A 661 -48.67 3.75 8.32
N GLY A 662 -48.98 2.52 7.91
CA GLY A 662 -50.22 2.17 7.23
C GLY A 662 -50.24 2.62 5.76
N HIS A 663 -51.07 1.92 4.97
CA HIS A 663 -51.14 2.09 3.52
C HIS A 663 -51.50 3.53 3.11
N ASP A 664 -52.53 4.11 3.73
CA ASP A 664 -53.10 5.40 3.34
C ASP A 664 -52.10 6.56 3.41
N THR A 665 -51.19 6.55 4.39
CA THR A 665 -50.20 7.64 4.58
C THR A 665 -49.07 7.57 3.54
N ILE A 666 -48.73 6.37 3.06
CA ILE A 666 -47.73 6.16 2.00
C ILE A 666 -48.31 6.56 0.65
N VAL A 667 -49.55 6.14 0.36
CA VAL A 667 -50.27 6.55 -0.85
C VAL A 667 -50.46 8.07 -0.88
N ALA A 668 -50.79 8.71 0.24
CA ALA A 668 -50.88 10.17 0.36
C ALA A 668 -49.55 10.91 0.06
N THR A 669 -48.41 10.25 0.20
CA THR A 669 -47.08 10.79 -0.15
C THR A 669 -46.80 10.74 -1.67
N GLY A 670 -47.64 10.03 -2.43
CA GLY A 670 -47.47 9.78 -3.87
C GLY A 670 -46.50 8.64 -4.16
N GLN A 671 -46.42 7.64 -3.27
CA GLN A 671 -45.61 6.44 -3.42
C GLN A 671 -46.51 5.22 -3.50
N GLU A 672 -46.18 4.25 -4.35
CA GLU A 672 -46.90 2.98 -4.38
C GLU A 672 -46.35 2.03 -3.31
N ASP A 673 -47.27 1.42 -2.57
CA ASP A 673 -46.98 0.49 -1.49
C ASP A 673 -47.23 -0.95 -1.97
N TYR A 674 -46.23 -1.80 -1.83
CA TYR A 674 -46.21 -3.15 -2.39
C TYR A 674 -45.86 -4.18 -1.32
N PRO A 675 -46.58 -5.32 -1.25
CA PRO A 675 -46.26 -6.41 -0.34
C PRO A 675 -44.89 -7.04 -0.68
N VAL A 676 -44.27 -7.70 0.30
CA VAL A 676 -42.86 -8.11 0.22
C VAL A 676 -42.53 -9.03 -0.97
N TYR A 677 -43.45 -9.92 -1.39
CA TYR A 677 -43.26 -10.77 -2.58
C TYR A 677 -43.14 -9.98 -3.89
N LEU A 678 -43.64 -8.73 -3.93
CA LEU A 678 -43.64 -7.86 -5.10
C LEU A 678 -42.60 -6.73 -4.98
N SER A 679 -42.42 -6.18 -3.77
CA SER A 679 -41.41 -5.14 -3.54
C SER A 679 -39.98 -5.67 -3.66
N ALA A 680 -39.70 -6.89 -3.19
CA ALA A 680 -38.36 -7.48 -3.28
C ALA A 680 -37.86 -7.67 -4.74
N PRO A 681 -38.62 -8.24 -5.70
CA PRO A 681 -38.17 -8.38 -7.09
C PRO A 681 -38.09 -7.03 -7.82
N TYR A 682 -38.97 -6.06 -7.53
CA TYR A 682 -38.80 -4.70 -8.07
C TYR A 682 -37.52 -4.03 -7.54
N ARG A 683 -37.16 -4.24 -6.27
CA ARG A 683 -35.88 -3.74 -5.73
C ARG A 683 -34.69 -4.47 -6.34
N LEU A 684 -34.76 -5.78 -6.55
CA LEU A 684 -33.75 -6.54 -7.31
C LEU A 684 -33.55 -5.94 -8.71
N LEU A 685 -34.64 -5.73 -9.47
CA LEU A 685 -34.58 -5.09 -10.79
C LEU A 685 -33.96 -3.69 -10.73
N SER A 686 -34.29 -2.90 -9.71
CA SER A 686 -33.71 -1.56 -9.50
C SER A 686 -32.19 -1.60 -9.22
N VAL A 687 -31.71 -2.63 -8.51
CA VAL A 687 -30.28 -2.85 -8.24
C VAL A 687 -29.57 -3.32 -9.50
N LEU A 688 -30.17 -4.26 -10.25
CA LEU A 688 -29.64 -4.74 -11.53
C LEU A 688 -29.53 -3.59 -12.55
N ALA A 689 -30.55 -2.73 -12.64
CA ALA A 689 -30.53 -1.55 -13.49
C ALA A 689 -29.42 -0.56 -13.08
N GLY A 690 -29.29 -0.25 -11.79
CA GLY A 690 -28.23 0.63 -11.29
C GLY A 690 -26.82 0.08 -11.54
N ALA A 691 -26.61 -1.22 -11.31
CA ALA A 691 -25.35 -1.91 -11.57
C ALA A 691 -25.01 -1.93 -13.07
N PHE A 692 -25.98 -2.24 -13.93
CA PHE A 692 -25.80 -2.23 -15.38
C PHE A 692 -25.48 -0.83 -15.92
N ILE A 693 -26.18 0.21 -15.46
CA ILE A 693 -25.91 1.61 -15.82
C ILE A 693 -24.49 2.02 -15.39
N ALA A 694 -24.09 1.69 -14.15
CA ALA A 694 -22.74 1.97 -13.67
C ALA A 694 -21.66 1.24 -14.48
N TYR A 695 -21.93 0.00 -14.90
CA TYR A 695 -21.06 -0.76 -15.78
C TYR A 695 -20.92 -0.11 -17.17
N VAL A 696 -22.04 0.24 -17.83
CA VAL A 696 -22.05 0.92 -19.13
C VAL A 696 -21.22 2.22 -19.09
N TRP A 697 -21.39 3.05 -18.07
CA TRP A 697 -20.60 4.29 -17.90
C TRP A 697 -19.17 4.08 -17.39
N THR A 698 -18.82 2.89 -16.91
CA THR A 698 -17.41 2.53 -16.67
C THR A 698 -16.70 2.28 -18.00
N LEU A 699 -17.38 1.62 -18.95
CA LEU A 699 -16.84 1.29 -20.28
C LEU A 699 -16.87 2.48 -21.25
N PHE A 700 -17.97 3.24 -21.30
CA PHE A 700 -18.16 4.33 -22.26
C PHE A 700 -17.43 5.63 -21.83
N PRO A 701 -16.82 6.40 -22.75
CA PRO A 701 -16.61 6.10 -24.17
C PRO A 701 -15.40 5.17 -24.43
N TYR A 702 -14.43 5.14 -23.53
CA TYR A 702 -13.29 4.22 -23.55
C TYR A 702 -13.00 3.72 -22.12
N PRO A 703 -12.87 2.40 -21.88
CA PRO A 703 -12.61 1.87 -20.55
C PRO A 703 -11.21 2.24 -20.08
N ILE A 704 -11.06 2.57 -18.80
CA ILE A 704 -9.75 2.55 -18.15
C ILE A 704 -9.51 1.09 -17.75
N THR A 705 -8.61 0.43 -18.48
CA THR A 705 -8.30 -0.99 -18.27
C THR A 705 -7.36 -1.18 -17.08
N ASP A 706 -7.53 -2.27 -16.35
CA ASP A 706 -6.57 -2.68 -15.30
C ASP A 706 -5.18 -2.94 -15.92
N ARG A 707 -5.14 -3.37 -17.19
CA ARG A 707 -3.92 -3.48 -18.02
C ARG A 707 -3.15 -2.15 -18.10
N GLY A 708 -3.81 -1.08 -18.52
CA GLY A 708 -3.19 0.24 -18.66
C GLY A 708 -2.81 0.85 -17.31
N LEU A 709 -3.65 0.66 -16.30
CA LEU A 709 -3.39 1.13 -14.94
C LEU A 709 -2.21 0.39 -14.27
N LEU A 710 -2.02 -0.90 -14.56
CA LEU A 710 -0.85 -1.66 -14.14
C LEU A 710 0.44 -1.11 -14.77
N GLY A 711 0.42 -0.75 -16.06
CA GLY A 711 1.52 -0.09 -16.75
C GLY A 711 1.85 1.29 -16.15
N ASP A 712 0.85 2.15 -16.00
CA ASP A 712 0.98 3.47 -15.33
C ASP A 712 1.64 3.32 -13.94
N LYS A 713 1.18 2.38 -13.11
CA LYS A 713 1.69 2.16 -11.75
C LYS A 713 3.07 1.51 -11.71
N LEU A 714 3.40 0.63 -12.65
CA LEU A 714 4.75 0.08 -12.77
C LEU A 714 5.76 1.16 -13.20
N GLY A 715 5.38 2.04 -14.13
CA GLY A 715 6.16 3.22 -14.47
C GLY A 715 6.38 4.13 -13.26
N ASP A 716 5.34 4.43 -12.49
CA ASP A 716 5.45 5.20 -11.23
C ASP A 716 6.41 4.53 -10.22
N ILE A 717 6.40 3.19 -10.11
CA ILE A 717 7.33 2.43 -9.25
C ILE A 717 8.78 2.56 -9.75
N LEU A 718 9.03 2.45 -11.05
CA LEU A 718 10.37 2.58 -11.64
C LEU A 718 10.94 4.01 -11.52
N LEU A 719 10.08 5.03 -11.68
CA LEU A 719 10.44 6.43 -11.42
C LEU A 719 10.91 6.65 -9.98
N LEU A 720 10.15 6.12 -9.01
CA LEU A 720 10.50 6.21 -7.59
C LEU A 720 11.74 5.36 -7.26
N LEU A 721 11.91 4.20 -7.92
CA LEU A 721 13.10 3.36 -7.79
C LEU A 721 14.36 4.08 -8.30
N ALA A 722 14.28 4.82 -9.42
CA ALA A 722 15.39 5.63 -9.93
C ALA A 722 15.84 6.69 -8.90
N GLN A 723 14.88 7.39 -8.29
CA GLN A 723 15.14 8.36 -7.21
C GLN A 723 15.72 7.68 -5.96
N PHE A 724 15.24 6.48 -5.64
CA PHE A 724 15.74 5.70 -4.51
C PHE A 724 17.18 5.22 -4.72
N TYR A 725 17.48 4.75 -5.93
CA TYR A 725 18.81 4.31 -6.37
C TYR A 725 19.83 5.45 -6.29
N ASP A 726 19.52 6.61 -6.87
CA ASP A 726 20.38 7.80 -6.83
C ASP A 726 20.59 8.32 -5.40
N CYS A 727 19.53 8.34 -4.58
CA CYS A 727 19.61 8.72 -3.18
C CYS A 727 20.52 7.76 -2.39
N GLY A 728 20.40 6.46 -2.63
CA GLY A 728 21.20 5.43 -1.95
C GLY A 728 22.68 5.49 -2.33
N HIS A 729 22.98 5.60 -3.62
CA HIS A 729 24.36 5.78 -4.08
C HIS A 729 24.96 7.11 -3.60
N SER A 730 24.16 8.17 -3.46
CA SER A 730 24.59 9.44 -2.87
C SER A 730 24.94 9.31 -1.38
N ILE A 731 24.20 8.50 -0.59
CA ILE A 731 24.57 8.20 0.80
C ILE A 731 25.91 7.46 0.87
N ALA A 732 26.06 6.40 0.06
CA ALA A 732 27.29 5.60 0.00
C ALA A 732 28.51 6.45 -0.40
N SER A 733 28.41 7.21 -1.49
CA SER A 733 29.51 8.04 -1.99
C SER A 733 29.89 9.21 -1.07
N LEU A 734 28.93 9.80 -0.33
CA LEU A 734 29.25 10.80 0.70
C LEU A 734 30.05 10.22 1.87
N LYS A 735 29.73 8.98 2.31
CA LYS A 735 30.48 8.28 3.35
C LYS A 735 31.89 7.91 2.87
N LEU A 736 32.01 7.33 1.66
CA LEU A 736 33.28 6.92 1.06
C LEU A 736 34.25 8.10 0.84
N ARG A 737 33.73 9.32 0.61
CA ARG A 737 34.55 10.54 0.45
C ARG A 737 35.02 11.19 1.75
N GLY A 738 34.67 10.67 2.93
CA GLY A 738 35.11 11.23 4.21
C GLY A 738 34.50 12.60 4.59
N LEU A 739 33.61 13.18 3.76
CA LEU A 739 32.98 14.51 3.94
C LEU A 739 31.99 14.61 5.13
N VAL A 740 32.05 13.68 6.08
CA VAL A 740 31.19 13.58 7.27
C VAL A 740 32.04 13.59 8.57
N GLN A 741 33.35 13.86 8.48
CA GLN A 741 34.15 14.22 9.66
C GLN A 741 33.84 15.66 10.09
N GLY A 742 33.19 15.81 11.26
CA GLY A 742 33.13 17.11 11.94
C GLY A 742 31.76 17.70 12.23
N GLU A 743 30.77 16.91 12.65
CA GLU A 743 29.79 17.34 13.66
C GLU A 743 29.04 16.11 14.21
N GLY A 744 28.84 16.06 15.53
CA GLY A 744 28.59 14.85 16.30
C GLY A 744 27.63 13.81 15.68
N MET A 745 28.15 12.63 15.36
CA MET A 745 27.36 11.40 15.22
C MET A 745 26.95 10.85 16.60
N VAL A 746 26.55 11.76 17.50
CA VAL A 746 25.92 11.45 18.79
C VAL A 746 24.43 11.33 18.52
N THR A 747 23.95 10.09 18.45
CA THR A 747 22.53 9.71 18.26
C THR A 747 21.89 10.23 16.96
N LEU A 748 21.50 9.31 16.08
CA LEU A 748 20.68 9.64 14.91
C LEU A 748 19.20 9.95 15.27
N ASP A 749 18.92 10.20 16.56
CA ASP A 749 17.64 9.83 17.18
C ASP A 749 16.95 10.96 17.99
N SER A 750 17.61 12.09 18.25
CA SER A 750 16.95 13.24 18.89
C SER A 750 16.13 14.07 17.89
N PRO A 751 14.80 14.22 18.06
CA PRO A 751 13.93 14.94 17.11
C PRO A 751 14.06 16.48 17.16
N THR A 752 14.86 17.01 18.08
CA THR A 752 14.92 18.44 18.44
C THR A 752 15.94 19.27 17.66
N ASN A 753 16.97 18.66 17.05
CA ASN A 753 17.97 19.39 16.28
C ASN A 753 17.55 19.58 14.81
N THR A 754 16.92 20.73 14.55
CA THR A 754 16.44 21.18 13.23
C THR A 754 17.55 21.49 12.21
N GLY A 755 18.83 21.34 12.59
CA GLY A 755 20.02 21.64 11.78
C GLY A 755 20.67 20.44 11.06
N GLY A 756 20.02 19.28 11.00
CA GLY A 756 20.63 18.05 10.47
C GLY A 756 21.23 18.19 9.05
N GLY A 757 22.52 17.87 8.93
CA GLY A 757 23.32 17.99 7.70
C GLY A 757 22.85 17.13 6.52
N VAL A 758 23.57 17.23 5.39
CA VAL A 758 23.17 16.66 4.08
C VAL A 758 22.78 15.17 4.17
N ALA A 759 23.58 14.36 4.87
CA ALA A 759 23.31 12.93 5.05
C ALA A 759 21.98 12.64 5.78
N GLY A 760 21.66 13.40 6.85
CA GLY A 760 20.41 13.26 7.58
C GLY A 760 19.18 13.65 6.75
N ARG A 761 19.33 14.56 5.77
CA ARG A 761 18.27 14.87 4.79
C ARG A 761 18.07 13.74 3.78
N LEU A 762 19.15 13.15 3.27
CA LEU A 762 19.09 12.01 2.35
C LEU A 762 18.44 10.78 3.00
N ALA A 763 18.85 10.39 4.21
CA ALA A 763 18.24 9.26 4.93
C ALA A 763 16.72 9.44 5.15
N ARG A 764 16.28 10.66 5.49
CA ARG A 764 14.84 11.00 5.58
C ARG A 764 14.11 10.97 4.23
N THR A 765 14.81 11.16 3.10
CA THR A 765 14.23 11.07 1.76
C THR A 765 14.15 9.62 1.29
N GLN A 766 15.23 8.84 1.47
CA GLN A 766 15.24 7.39 1.28
C GLN A 766 14.06 6.71 2.00
N GLU A 767 13.86 7.00 3.30
CA GLU A 767 12.77 6.42 4.08
C GLU A 767 11.38 6.71 3.48
N ARG A 768 11.16 7.94 3.01
CA ARG A 768 9.90 8.34 2.35
C ARG A 768 9.71 7.67 0.98
N LEU A 769 10.78 7.53 0.19
CA LEU A 769 10.74 6.84 -1.10
C LEU A 769 10.46 5.35 -0.92
N PHE A 770 11.15 4.68 0.00
CA PHE A 770 10.93 3.28 0.35
C PHE A 770 9.46 3.04 0.77
N GLN A 771 8.95 3.83 1.72
CA GLN A 771 7.54 3.76 2.14
C GLN A 771 6.58 3.94 0.95
N ARG A 772 6.81 4.93 0.08
CA ARG A 772 5.94 5.19 -1.07
C ARG A 772 5.91 4.02 -2.06
N ILE A 773 7.07 3.44 -2.38
CA ILE A 773 7.14 2.30 -3.30
C ILE A 773 6.45 1.08 -2.68
N MET A 774 6.70 0.79 -1.40
CA MET A 774 6.05 -0.33 -0.71
C MET A 774 4.52 -0.19 -0.65
N THR A 775 3.99 1.04 -0.53
CA THR A 775 2.52 1.27 -0.58
C THR A 775 1.91 1.06 -1.98
N LEU A 776 2.70 1.08 -3.06
CA LEU A 776 2.21 0.92 -4.43
C LEU A 776 2.16 -0.55 -4.91
N ILE A 777 2.84 -1.49 -4.23
CA ILE A 777 2.90 -2.90 -4.62
C ILE A 777 1.58 -3.67 -4.36
N PRO A 778 0.89 -3.52 -3.21
CA PRO A 778 -0.39 -4.19 -3.00
C PRO A 778 -1.47 -3.84 -4.05
N PRO A 779 -1.70 -2.56 -4.44
CA PRO A 779 -2.68 -2.26 -5.48
C PRO A 779 -2.23 -2.71 -6.88
N SER A 780 -0.94 -2.64 -7.25
CA SER A 780 -0.50 -3.15 -8.56
C SER A 780 -0.72 -4.66 -8.69
N ARG A 781 -0.40 -5.44 -7.64
CA ARG A 781 -0.75 -6.87 -7.56
C ARG A 781 -2.26 -7.13 -7.66
N MET A 782 -3.10 -6.21 -7.16
CA MET A 782 -4.55 -6.32 -7.28
C MET A 782 -5.05 -6.08 -8.72
N HIS A 783 -4.53 -5.05 -9.40
CA HIS A 783 -4.83 -4.79 -10.82
C HIS A 783 -4.41 -5.98 -11.71
N ALA A 784 -3.26 -6.60 -11.43
CA ALA A 784 -2.83 -7.83 -12.11
C ALA A 784 -3.80 -9.03 -11.93
N LEU A 785 -4.56 -9.09 -10.83
CA LEU A 785 -5.61 -10.11 -10.64
C LEU A 785 -6.91 -9.74 -11.38
N PHE A 786 -7.34 -8.48 -11.31
CA PHE A 786 -8.57 -8.02 -11.97
C PHE A 786 -8.47 -7.93 -13.49
N GLN A 787 -7.25 -7.82 -14.04
CA GLN A 787 -6.96 -7.89 -15.48
C GLN A 787 -7.49 -9.17 -16.16
N ARG A 788 -7.75 -10.26 -15.42
CA ARG A 788 -8.43 -11.47 -15.94
C ARG A 788 -9.90 -11.26 -16.29
N PHE A 789 -10.55 -10.26 -15.70
CA PHE A 789 -11.94 -9.90 -15.92
C PHE A 789 -12.11 -8.66 -16.82
N ASP A 790 -11.01 -8.03 -17.24
CA ASP A 790 -11.01 -6.93 -18.22
C ASP A 790 -11.55 -7.43 -19.58
N VAL A 791 -12.31 -6.58 -20.29
CA VAL A 791 -12.77 -6.90 -21.65
C VAL A 791 -11.54 -7.05 -22.55
N PRO A 792 -11.36 -8.19 -23.26
CA PRO A 792 -10.17 -8.44 -24.07
C PRO A 792 -10.22 -7.66 -25.39
N ILE A 793 -9.92 -6.37 -25.31
CA ILE A 793 -9.69 -5.51 -26.47
C ILE A 793 -8.18 -5.57 -26.80
N GLY A 794 -7.85 -6.06 -27.99
CA GLY A 794 -6.48 -6.35 -28.40
C GLY A 794 -5.99 -7.75 -27.98
N GLY A 795 -4.71 -8.02 -28.24
CA GLY A 795 -4.10 -9.34 -28.01
C GLY A 795 -3.97 -9.76 -26.53
N CYS A 796 -3.31 -10.90 -26.32
CA CYS A 796 -3.00 -11.38 -24.98
C CYS A 796 -2.08 -10.39 -24.25
N PHE A 797 -2.45 -10.01 -23.02
CA PHE A 797 -1.66 -9.08 -22.22
C PHE A 797 -0.66 -9.87 -21.33
N PRO A 798 0.66 -9.61 -21.43
CA PRO A 798 1.70 -10.43 -20.82
C PRO A 798 1.90 -10.11 -19.32
N VAL A 799 0.94 -10.52 -18.48
CA VAL A 799 0.98 -10.29 -17.02
C VAL A 799 2.30 -10.78 -16.39
N GLY A 800 2.82 -11.91 -16.84
CA GLY A 800 4.07 -12.49 -16.37
C GLY A 800 5.25 -11.52 -16.49
N SER A 801 5.40 -10.86 -17.64
CA SER A 801 6.47 -9.88 -17.88
C SER A 801 6.35 -8.66 -16.97
N TYR A 802 5.15 -8.09 -16.80
CA TYR A 802 4.92 -6.98 -15.87
C TYR A 802 5.22 -7.36 -14.40
N MET A 803 4.82 -8.56 -13.98
CA MET A 803 5.10 -9.08 -12.63
C MET A 803 6.59 -9.37 -12.43
N SER A 804 7.29 -9.87 -13.45
CA SER A 804 8.74 -10.07 -13.44
C SER A 804 9.50 -8.74 -13.35
N ILE A 805 9.14 -7.73 -14.15
CA ILE A 805 9.74 -6.38 -14.05
C ILE A 805 9.53 -5.80 -12.65
N MET A 806 8.33 -5.96 -12.06
CA MET A 806 8.08 -5.55 -10.68
C MET A 806 8.92 -6.32 -9.67
N GLN A 807 9.20 -7.60 -9.91
CA GLN A 807 10.08 -8.43 -9.07
C GLN A 807 11.55 -8.00 -9.17
N GLU A 808 12.04 -7.66 -10.36
CA GLU A 808 13.41 -7.12 -10.58
C GLU A 808 13.56 -5.73 -9.97
N ALA A 809 12.55 -4.85 -10.12
CA ALA A 809 12.50 -3.55 -9.45
C ALA A 809 12.60 -3.69 -7.92
N MET A 810 11.94 -4.70 -7.35
CA MET A 810 12.03 -5.05 -5.93
C MET A 810 13.39 -5.66 -5.55
N SER A 811 14.06 -6.37 -6.44
CA SER A 811 15.43 -6.85 -6.21
C SER A 811 16.42 -5.68 -6.19
N ILE A 812 16.37 -4.76 -7.16
CA ILE A 812 17.22 -3.54 -7.20
C ILE A 812 17.02 -2.69 -5.93
N MET A 813 15.77 -2.53 -5.47
CA MET A 813 15.45 -1.89 -4.18
C MET A 813 16.22 -2.53 -3.02
N ASN A 814 16.20 -3.87 -2.93
CA ASN A 814 16.85 -4.59 -1.85
C ASN A 814 18.38 -4.48 -1.94
N TYR A 815 18.95 -4.47 -3.14
CA TYR A 815 20.39 -4.27 -3.36
C TYR A 815 20.86 -2.87 -2.92
N ILE A 816 20.05 -1.83 -3.17
CA ILE A 816 20.35 -0.48 -2.71
C ILE A 816 20.12 -0.30 -1.21
N ASN A 817 19.08 -0.92 -0.63
CA ASN A 817 18.93 -0.98 0.83
C ASN A 817 20.16 -1.62 1.49
N LEU A 818 20.65 -2.71 0.92
CA LEU A 818 21.85 -3.42 1.36
C LEU A 818 23.11 -2.52 1.27
N LEU A 819 23.29 -1.76 0.19
CA LEU A 819 24.37 -0.77 0.04
C LEU A 819 24.32 0.29 1.15
N ILE A 820 23.18 0.99 1.27
CA ILE A 820 23.00 2.06 2.26
C ILE A 820 23.22 1.54 3.67
N TYR A 821 22.75 0.33 3.95
CA TYR A 821 22.86 -0.26 5.26
C TYR A 821 24.31 -0.66 5.58
N SER A 822 25.02 -1.30 4.65
CA SER A 822 26.46 -1.61 4.79
C SER A 822 27.31 -0.35 5.02
N THR A 823 26.88 0.79 4.48
CA THR A 823 27.52 2.12 4.65
C THR A 823 27.66 2.53 6.12
N HIS A 824 26.87 1.97 7.05
CA HIS A 824 27.08 2.21 8.49
C HIS A 824 28.41 1.64 9.00
N SER A 825 28.82 0.47 8.50
CA SER A 825 30.01 -0.27 8.94
C SER A 825 31.34 0.21 8.32
N TRP A 826 31.30 1.07 7.30
CA TRP A 826 32.49 1.45 6.54
C TRP A 826 33.36 2.50 7.27
N PRO A 827 34.69 2.32 7.29
CA PRO A 827 35.65 3.34 7.73
C PRO A 827 35.73 4.49 6.70
N SER A 828 36.41 5.58 7.05
CA SER A 828 36.77 6.63 6.08
C SER A 828 37.96 6.18 5.25
N LEU A 829 37.80 6.09 3.93
CA LEU A 829 38.86 5.61 3.03
C LEU A 829 39.99 6.64 2.89
N SER A 830 41.23 6.17 2.85
CA SER A 830 42.37 7.00 2.44
C SER A 830 42.28 7.34 0.95
N HIS A 831 42.48 8.61 0.60
CA HIS A 831 42.41 9.09 -0.78
C HIS A 831 43.62 8.65 -1.63
N SER A 832 43.64 7.38 -2.07
CA SER A 832 44.46 6.95 -3.23
C SER A 832 43.88 7.54 -4.53
N SER A 833 44.73 7.87 -5.49
CA SER A 833 44.31 8.27 -6.84
C SER A 833 43.35 7.26 -7.48
N THR A 834 43.63 5.95 -7.30
CA THR A 834 42.83 4.87 -7.87
C THR A 834 41.49 4.72 -7.15
N SER A 835 41.46 4.91 -5.82
CA SER A 835 40.20 4.95 -5.06
C SER A 835 39.25 6.05 -5.53
N THR A 836 39.80 7.23 -5.89
CA THR A 836 38.99 8.35 -6.40
C THR A 836 38.56 8.15 -7.85
N MET A 837 39.41 7.52 -8.69
CA MET A 837 39.08 7.14 -10.06
C MET A 837 37.96 6.09 -10.11
N VAL A 838 38.03 5.04 -9.28
CA VAL A 838 36.97 4.03 -9.18
C VAL A 838 35.70 4.62 -8.60
N LEU A 839 35.78 5.49 -7.58
CA LEU A 839 34.58 6.16 -7.08
C LEU A 839 33.93 7.06 -8.15
N ALA A 840 34.72 7.68 -9.03
CA ALA A 840 34.21 8.44 -10.16
C ALA A 840 33.53 7.52 -11.21
N SER A 841 34.11 6.36 -11.52
CA SER A 841 33.50 5.39 -12.45
C SER A 841 32.19 4.81 -11.90
N VAL A 842 32.14 4.40 -10.63
CA VAL A 842 30.89 3.95 -9.98
C VAL A 842 29.84 5.06 -9.96
N SER A 843 30.23 6.32 -9.68
CA SER A 843 29.27 7.44 -9.73
C SER A 843 28.75 7.73 -11.15
N THR A 844 29.54 7.42 -12.18
CA THR A 844 29.14 7.55 -13.60
C THR A 844 28.18 6.44 -13.98
N HIS A 845 28.50 5.19 -13.65
CA HIS A 845 27.61 4.04 -13.81
C HIS A 845 26.29 4.25 -13.05
N SER A 846 26.33 4.78 -11.82
CA SER A 846 25.13 5.09 -11.04
C SER A 846 24.20 6.07 -11.76
N ARG A 847 24.74 7.12 -12.40
CA ARG A 847 23.94 8.07 -13.18
C ARG A 847 23.34 7.44 -14.43
N GLN A 848 24.08 6.54 -15.09
CA GLN A 848 23.60 5.77 -16.24
C GLN A 848 22.49 4.78 -15.85
N MET A 849 22.59 4.15 -14.68
CA MET A 849 21.54 3.31 -14.11
C MET A 849 20.28 4.14 -13.79
N THR A 850 20.43 5.29 -13.13
CA THR A 850 19.31 6.19 -12.84
C THR A 850 18.62 6.66 -14.12
N SER A 851 19.38 7.06 -15.16
CA SER A 851 18.78 7.46 -16.45
C SER A 851 18.12 6.29 -17.19
N ALA A 852 18.66 5.07 -17.08
CA ALA A 852 18.03 3.86 -17.60
C ALA A 852 16.68 3.56 -16.93
N LEU A 853 16.62 3.61 -15.60
CA LEU A 853 15.38 3.43 -14.84
C LEU A 853 14.33 4.50 -15.17
N LEU A 854 14.75 5.76 -15.38
CA LEU A 854 13.88 6.85 -15.84
C LEU A 854 13.37 6.62 -17.28
N LEU A 855 14.22 6.12 -18.18
CA LEU A 855 13.83 5.80 -19.55
C LEU A 855 12.84 4.63 -19.59
N LEU A 856 13.11 3.54 -18.87
CA LEU A 856 12.21 2.39 -18.74
C LEU A 856 10.87 2.80 -18.11
N SER A 857 10.89 3.67 -17.10
CA SER A 857 9.70 4.29 -16.52
C SER A 857 8.88 5.05 -17.58
N ALA A 858 9.52 5.81 -18.46
CA ALA A 858 8.84 6.56 -19.51
C ALA A 858 8.28 5.62 -20.60
N SER A 859 9.07 4.65 -21.06
CA SER A 859 8.67 3.64 -22.05
C SER A 859 7.46 2.81 -21.59
N ILE A 860 7.45 2.30 -20.35
CA ILE A 860 6.32 1.55 -19.82
C ILE A 860 5.07 2.43 -19.66
N LYS A 861 5.24 3.68 -19.21
CA LYS A 861 4.12 4.60 -18.90
C LYS A 861 3.47 5.20 -20.14
N HIS A 862 4.25 5.46 -21.19
CA HIS A 862 3.78 6.09 -22.43
C HIS A 862 3.68 5.13 -23.61
N GLY A 863 4.13 3.88 -23.47
CA GLY A 863 4.21 2.92 -24.58
C GLY A 863 5.23 3.34 -25.65
N THR A 864 6.23 4.15 -25.30
CA THR A 864 7.23 4.63 -26.26
C THR A 864 8.36 3.61 -26.43
N PRO A 865 8.63 3.13 -27.66
CA PRO A 865 9.66 2.13 -27.92
C PRO A 865 11.03 2.58 -27.42
N LEU A 866 11.87 1.61 -27.05
CA LEU A 866 13.22 1.90 -26.60
C LEU A 866 14.08 2.45 -27.75
N PRO A 867 15.08 3.31 -27.45
CA PRO A 867 16.05 3.76 -28.45
C PRO A 867 16.73 2.58 -29.16
N PRO A 868 17.19 2.74 -30.41
CA PRO A 868 17.91 1.68 -31.12
C PRO A 868 19.15 1.25 -30.32
N TYR A 869 19.40 -0.06 -30.27
CA TYR A 869 20.57 -0.64 -29.61
C TYR A 869 20.71 -0.26 -28.12
N TYR A 870 19.60 -0.03 -27.41
CA TYR A 870 19.66 0.36 -26.00
C TYR A 870 20.21 -0.78 -25.13
N GLN A 871 21.41 -0.61 -24.58
CA GLN A 871 22.07 -1.61 -23.76
C GLN A 871 22.15 -1.17 -22.29
N ALA A 872 22.26 -2.16 -21.40
CA ALA A 872 22.58 -1.90 -20.00
C ALA A 872 23.94 -1.18 -19.90
N PRO A 873 24.14 -0.31 -18.89
CA PRO A 873 25.44 0.32 -18.64
C PRO A 873 26.58 -0.71 -18.56
N THR A 874 27.77 -0.35 -19.05
CA THR A 874 28.93 -1.24 -18.91
C THR A 874 29.23 -1.47 -17.43
N ALA A 875 29.55 -2.72 -17.08
CA ALA A 875 29.96 -3.06 -15.73
C ALA A 875 31.21 -2.27 -15.35
N VAL A 876 31.30 -1.84 -14.08
CA VAL A 876 32.46 -1.10 -13.59
C VAL A 876 33.61 -2.07 -13.37
N ASP A 877 34.77 -1.78 -13.96
CA ASP A 877 35.96 -2.59 -13.71
C ASP A 877 36.61 -2.20 -12.38
N PHE A 878 36.53 -3.10 -11.40
CA PHE A 878 37.20 -3.00 -10.10
C PHE A 878 38.60 -3.66 -10.10
N SER A 879 38.99 -4.35 -11.19
CA SER A 879 40.31 -5.00 -11.31
C SER A 879 41.51 -4.09 -11.01
N PRO A 880 41.58 -2.81 -11.44
CA PRO A 880 42.72 -1.95 -11.09
C PRO A 880 42.83 -1.68 -9.58
N LEU A 881 41.71 -1.61 -8.86
CA LEU A 881 41.68 -1.44 -7.41
C LEU A 881 42.17 -2.72 -6.71
N TRP A 882 41.66 -3.88 -7.13
CA TRP A 882 42.11 -5.16 -6.60
C TRP A 882 43.60 -5.43 -6.88
N ASN A 883 44.11 -5.03 -8.04
CA ASN A 883 45.53 -5.16 -8.38
C ASN A 883 46.42 -4.21 -7.55
N GLU A 884 46.01 -2.96 -7.33
CA GLU A 884 46.73 -2.03 -6.43
C GLU A 884 46.77 -2.57 -4.99
N GLU A 885 45.66 -3.12 -4.52
CA GLU A 885 45.52 -3.62 -3.14
C GLU A 885 46.25 -4.97 -2.94
N LEU A 886 46.34 -5.82 -3.98
CA LEU A 886 47.24 -6.98 -4.05
C LEU A 886 48.73 -6.56 -4.00
N HIS A 887 49.12 -5.51 -4.70
CA HIS A 887 50.50 -5.01 -4.69
C HIS A 887 50.85 -4.21 -3.41
N ALA A 888 49.85 -3.67 -2.69
CA ALA A 888 50.01 -2.99 -1.41
C ALA A 888 50.24 -3.93 -0.21
N GLN A 889 50.37 -5.24 -0.44
CA GLN A 889 50.74 -6.23 0.58
C GLN A 889 52.23 -6.16 1.00
N SER A 890 53.04 -5.26 0.43
CA SER A 890 54.40 -5.00 0.94
C SER A 890 54.36 -4.29 2.31
N PRO A 891 55.22 -4.67 3.28
CA PRO A 891 54.94 -4.42 4.69
C PRO A 891 55.41 -3.03 5.17
N GLN A 892 54.68 -1.96 4.82
CA GLN A 892 54.82 -0.67 5.51
C GLN A 892 53.48 0.04 5.80
N VAL A 893 53.56 0.89 6.83
CA VAL A 893 52.54 1.78 7.42
C VAL A 893 51.49 1.08 8.30
N SER A 894 51.52 1.50 9.56
CA SER A 894 50.79 1.01 10.72
C SER A 894 49.30 1.43 10.74
N ALA A 895 48.50 0.88 9.82
CA ALA A 895 47.06 0.74 10.05
C ALA A 895 46.81 -0.49 10.93
N ARG A 896 45.88 -0.43 11.90
CA ARG A 896 45.37 -1.63 12.59
C ARG A 896 44.81 -2.59 11.53
N SER A 897 45.14 -3.88 11.59
CA SER A 897 44.78 -4.84 10.52
C SER A 897 43.30 -4.77 10.13
N GLY A 898 42.41 -4.77 11.13
CA GLY A 898 40.95 -4.70 10.92
C GLY A 898 40.39 -3.45 10.23
N ASP A 899 41.19 -2.39 10.00
CA ASP A 899 40.76 -1.23 9.21
C ASP A 899 40.94 -1.49 7.69
N LYS A 900 41.96 -2.27 7.29
CA LYS A 900 42.18 -2.66 5.88
C LYS A 900 41.06 -3.58 5.39
N ASP A 901 40.73 -4.59 6.19
CA ASP A 901 39.65 -5.54 5.91
C ASP A 901 38.29 -4.84 5.70
N ALA A 902 38.00 -3.84 6.54
CA ALA A 902 36.77 -3.07 6.48
C ALA A 902 36.69 -2.16 5.24
N VAL A 903 37.82 -1.65 4.74
CA VAL A 903 37.90 -0.95 3.44
C VAL A 903 37.63 -1.91 2.28
N GLN A 904 38.31 -3.06 2.22
CA GLN A 904 38.12 -4.05 1.15
C GLN A 904 36.67 -4.54 1.06
N CYS A 905 36.04 -4.82 2.21
CA CYS A 905 34.66 -5.25 2.27
C CYS A 905 33.66 -4.15 1.86
N SER A 906 34.02 -2.87 2.03
CA SER A 906 33.23 -1.75 1.50
C SER A 906 33.24 -1.75 -0.03
N TRP A 907 34.42 -1.90 -0.66
CA TRP A 907 34.55 -1.97 -2.10
C TRP A 907 33.88 -3.19 -2.70
N ALA A 908 34.02 -4.36 -2.07
CA ALA A 908 33.36 -5.58 -2.52
C ALA A 908 31.83 -5.48 -2.44
N THR A 909 31.30 -4.82 -1.40
CA THR A 909 29.86 -4.54 -1.29
C THR A 909 29.39 -3.59 -2.40
N VAL A 910 30.15 -2.53 -2.70
CA VAL A 910 29.87 -1.60 -3.80
C VAL A 910 29.89 -2.35 -5.15
N GLN A 911 30.90 -3.20 -5.38
CA GLN A 911 30.99 -4.03 -6.58
C GLN A 911 29.79 -4.97 -6.71
N MET A 912 29.49 -5.77 -5.67
CA MET A 912 28.39 -6.74 -5.74
C MET A 912 27.04 -6.06 -5.98
N VAL A 913 26.75 -4.94 -5.33
CA VAL A 913 25.51 -4.18 -5.57
C VAL A 913 25.48 -3.60 -6.97
N THR A 914 26.60 -3.09 -7.49
CA THR A 914 26.71 -2.56 -8.86
C THR A 914 26.46 -3.67 -9.88
N ASP A 915 27.18 -4.78 -9.78
CA ASP A 915 27.08 -5.93 -10.70
C ASP A 915 25.67 -6.56 -10.64
N ALA A 916 25.11 -6.79 -9.46
CA ALA A 916 23.78 -7.37 -9.28
C ALA A 916 22.66 -6.44 -9.76
N SER A 917 22.77 -5.12 -9.51
CA SER A 917 21.81 -4.13 -10.01
C SER A 917 21.88 -4.04 -11.53
N ASN A 918 23.08 -4.02 -12.12
CA ASN A 918 23.24 -3.98 -13.57
C ASN A 918 22.69 -5.24 -14.25
N ALA A 919 22.88 -6.43 -13.64
CA ALA A 919 22.29 -7.68 -14.13
C ALA A 919 20.75 -7.67 -14.07
N ALA A 920 20.16 -7.15 -12.99
CA ALA A 920 18.71 -6.97 -12.88
C ALA A 920 18.18 -5.92 -13.89
N LEU A 921 18.91 -4.83 -14.10
CA LEU A 921 18.59 -3.84 -15.13
C LEU A 921 18.67 -4.45 -16.54
N ALA A 922 19.67 -5.27 -16.84
CA ALA A 922 19.79 -5.94 -18.14
C ALA A 922 18.61 -6.87 -18.43
N ARG A 923 18.19 -7.68 -17.44
CA ARG A 923 16.97 -8.52 -17.55
C ARG A 923 15.71 -7.67 -17.74
N MET A 924 15.60 -6.57 -17.00
CA MET A 924 14.48 -5.64 -17.13
C MET A 924 14.46 -4.91 -18.49
N ILE A 925 15.62 -4.54 -19.04
CA ILE A 925 15.72 -3.95 -20.39
C ILE A 925 15.25 -4.95 -21.45
N MET A 926 15.65 -6.23 -21.36
CA MET A 926 15.14 -7.26 -22.28
C MET A 926 13.61 -7.40 -22.15
N GLN A 927 13.08 -7.50 -20.93
CA GLN A 927 11.64 -7.63 -20.72
C GLN A 927 10.86 -6.39 -21.18
N VAL A 928 11.42 -5.18 -21.10
CA VAL A 928 10.77 -3.96 -21.62
C VAL A 928 10.91 -3.83 -23.14
N ARG A 929 12.03 -4.30 -23.72
CA ARG A 929 12.20 -4.43 -25.17
C ARG A 929 11.14 -5.36 -25.75
N ASP A 930 10.88 -6.50 -25.11
CA ASP A 930 9.84 -7.45 -25.55
C ASP A 930 8.41 -6.86 -25.41
N LEU A 931 8.19 -5.92 -24.49
CA LEU A 931 6.89 -5.29 -24.25
C LEU A 931 6.59 -4.08 -25.16
N VAL A 932 7.59 -3.24 -25.44
CA VAL A 932 7.40 -1.93 -26.08
C VAL A 932 8.12 -1.83 -27.44
N GLY A 933 8.97 -2.80 -27.76
CA GLY A 933 9.80 -2.81 -28.97
C GLY A 933 10.97 -1.83 -28.92
N GLU A 934 11.77 -1.85 -29.99
CA GLU A 934 12.84 -0.87 -30.26
C GLU A 934 12.55 -0.07 -31.52
N VAL A 935 13.04 1.17 -31.54
CA VAL A 935 12.97 2.03 -32.73
C VAL A 935 13.98 1.57 -33.78
N ASN A 936 13.51 0.82 -34.78
CA ASN A 936 14.30 0.49 -35.95
C ASN A 936 14.25 1.65 -36.97
N PHE A 937 15.35 2.40 -37.09
CA PHE A 937 15.51 3.43 -38.12
C PHE A 937 15.86 2.86 -39.51
N TYR A 938 16.19 1.56 -39.59
CA TYR A 938 16.45 0.88 -40.85
C TYR A 938 15.14 0.39 -41.47
N SER A 939 14.76 0.99 -42.60
CA SER A 939 13.69 0.48 -43.45
C SER A 939 14.20 -0.69 -44.31
N GLU A 940 14.24 -1.90 -43.74
CA GLU A 940 14.18 -3.10 -44.59
C GLU A 940 12.74 -3.23 -45.08
N GLY A 941 12.53 -2.87 -46.34
CA GLY A 941 11.23 -2.92 -46.98
C GLY A 941 10.73 -4.36 -47.12
N GLU A 942 9.43 -4.56 -46.87
CA GLU A 942 8.58 -5.65 -47.36
C GLU A 942 9.25 -6.96 -47.84
N VAL A 943 9.95 -7.71 -46.98
CA VAL A 943 10.31 -9.10 -47.27
C VAL A 943 9.94 -10.03 -46.11
N LYS A 944 8.79 -10.71 -46.29
CA LYS A 944 8.35 -11.93 -45.59
C LYS A 944 7.96 -11.84 -44.11
N TYR A 945 6.72 -11.39 -43.87
CA TYR A 945 5.84 -12.00 -42.86
C TYR A 945 5.39 -13.42 -43.29
N VAL A 946 6.30 -14.38 -43.42
CA VAL A 946 5.96 -15.79 -43.74
C VAL A 946 6.95 -16.74 -43.05
N LEU A 947 6.42 -17.53 -42.10
CA LEU A 947 7.05 -18.66 -41.39
C LEU A 947 8.18 -18.26 -40.40
N VAL A 948 8.38 -18.94 -39.26
CA VAL A 948 7.87 -20.24 -38.79
C VAL A 948 7.29 -20.10 -37.38
N GLY A 949 6.07 -20.58 -37.16
CA GLY A 949 5.65 -21.01 -35.83
C GLY A 949 6.01 -22.48 -35.64
N THR A 950 6.96 -22.78 -34.77
CA THR A 950 7.22 -24.14 -34.29
C THR A 950 6.57 -24.32 -32.93
N ARG A 951 5.58 -25.21 -32.90
CA ARG A 951 5.33 -26.02 -31.70
C ARG A 951 6.53 -26.93 -31.49
N GLU A 952 7.09 -26.94 -30.29
CA GLU A 952 7.05 -28.09 -29.38
C GLU A 952 7.04 -27.56 -27.94
#